data_AF-A0A1H3E9G8-F1
#
_entry.id   AF-A0A1H3E9G8-F1
#
_cell.length_a   1.000
_cell.length_b   1.000
_cell.length_c   1.000
_cell.angle_alpha   90.00
_cell.angle_beta   90.00
_cell.angle_gamma   90.00
#
_symmetry.space_group_name_H-M   'P 1'
#
loop_
_entity.id
_entity.type
_entity.pdbx_description
1 polymer ?
#
loop_
_entity_poly.entity_id
_entity_poly.type
_entity_poly.pdbx_seq_one_letter_code
_entity_poly.pdbx_strand_id
1 'polypeptide(L)'
;MSAEGSAEAVRAVLADGSVVTVRPLAAGDLAELERLHGTLSPEDRYFRFFGVPSDSAITRFLRRLVEPGDAHVVALGVFTGEHLIGVGHFEVLIPEVAEVAFLVEHAKHARGVATLLLEHLVAAARRRGVRAFLAEVLAENSAMLRVLRDSGLRYDAHLDGASYQVKVALDAGEPYHARISDRERIADVASLRRVLCPKSVAVVGASRRASAVGNAVLRNVIHSGYTGAIYAVNRHGGDIHGLTAFRSVSDLPEAPEMAVVCVPAEGIPDVAEECGRLGVCALVVVAAGITGHPAFVDGLLAAVRRWGMRLVGPNCLGVVNSDPAVRLDATFSAAGLPAGEVGIATQSGGVGIALLERLADVGLGVSTMVSTGDKYDVSGNDLLLWWERDERTRVAVLYLESFGNPRKFAWLARRIGRTKPLIVLRSGASPIAQQAALSHTAATSTPRSTRDALLRQTGAIGVDDLAELAAVLCVLSWQPLPAGPRVAVISNAGGLGVLAADACAQAGLEFSVLQRAEPGLADLLPAEASARNPVDTTATIDAATFCRSVELVLRDPAVDALVVPVLRTAVSDPAPALADTVARARADGFGKPVLVVRAGQRESLASLTAGDTRLPTFADATLAARALADVAGYSGWLARPRGAVPDLPHIDVAAARGVVAGALDRAPGGGWLEPGEVQELLASFGLPVVPSTVCTDEAEALTAFNRLGGVVVLKALAEGLVHKGRAGGVVLAVSTVAELRAGWARLRDRFGSRFRGVVVQPMVEQGRELLVGVLSEPSFGPIVVFGMGGTDTDLIADRSRRLVPLTTRDARDMLHDLRAASRLFGPQAEQPLDADAVVDVLLRTARMAELLPEVAEADLNPLIAAEHGVRIPDARIRLEPGEPEDPFIRKLRV
;
A
#
# COMPACT_ATOMS: atom_id res chain seq x y z
N MET A 1 -14.58 5.50 -34.41
CA MET A 1 -13.42 4.58 -34.52
C MET A 1 -13.39 3.79 -33.24
N SER A 2 -13.71 2.51 -33.37
CA SER A 2 -13.97 1.53 -32.32
C SER A 2 -12.79 1.40 -31.35
N ALA A 3 -13.05 1.67 -30.07
CA ALA A 3 -12.21 1.24 -28.97
C ALA A 3 -12.43 -0.26 -28.76
N GLU A 4 -11.86 -1.10 -29.62
CA GLU A 4 -11.68 -2.51 -29.31
C GLU A 4 -10.52 -2.61 -28.31
N GLY A 5 -10.83 -3.07 -27.09
CA GLY A 5 -9.89 -3.22 -25.98
C GLY A 5 -8.81 -4.26 -26.27
N SER A 6 -7.79 -3.87 -27.04
CA SER A 6 -6.52 -4.59 -27.09
C SER A 6 -5.86 -4.47 -25.71
N ALA A 7 -5.58 -5.58 -25.04
CA ALA A 7 -4.77 -5.53 -23.82
C ALA A 7 -3.41 -4.90 -24.17
N GLU A 8 -3.05 -3.82 -23.48
CA GLU A 8 -1.78 -3.12 -23.69
C GLU A 8 -0.60 -4.05 -23.36
N ALA A 9 0.56 -3.84 -24.00
CA ALA A 9 1.76 -4.61 -23.69
C ALA A 9 2.24 -4.31 -22.27
N VAL A 10 2.45 -5.35 -21.46
CA VAL A 10 2.83 -5.24 -20.05
C VAL A 10 4.20 -5.87 -19.82
N ARG A 11 5.09 -5.20 -19.09
CA ARG A 11 6.36 -5.81 -18.66
C ARG A 11 6.19 -6.54 -17.33
N ALA A 12 6.87 -7.66 -17.18
CA ALA A 12 6.84 -8.47 -15.97
C ALA A 12 8.19 -9.14 -15.74
N VAL A 13 8.38 -9.71 -14.55
CA VAL A 13 9.63 -10.37 -14.16
C VAL A 13 9.39 -11.87 -13.96
N LEU A 14 10.29 -12.69 -14.50
CA LEU A 14 10.30 -14.14 -14.29
C LEU A 14 11.03 -14.54 -13.01
N ALA A 15 10.91 -15.80 -12.61
CA ALA A 15 11.49 -16.30 -11.35
C ALA A 15 13.02 -16.18 -11.27
N ASP A 16 13.71 -16.07 -12.41
CA ASP A 16 15.16 -15.86 -12.52
C ASP A 16 15.57 -14.38 -12.54
N GLY A 17 14.61 -13.45 -12.44
CA GLY A 17 14.83 -12.01 -12.48
C GLY A 17 14.90 -11.42 -13.89
N SER A 18 14.75 -12.23 -14.94
CA SER A 18 14.69 -11.73 -16.31
C SER A 18 13.39 -10.97 -16.56
N VAL A 19 13.49 -9.86 -17.30
CA VAL A 19 12.33 -9.05 -17.67
C VAL A 19 11.77 -9.56 -18.99
N VAL A 20 10.44 -9.69 -19.05
CA VAL A 20 9.68 -10.13 -20.23
C VAL A 20 8.54 -9.17 -20.53
N THR A 21 8.06 -9.22 -21.78
CA THR A 21 6.88 -8.49 -22.22
C THR A 21 5.74 -9.47 -22.45
N VAL A 22 4.58 -9.22 -21.83
CA VAL A 22 3.32 -9.94 -22.03
C VAL A 22 2.42 -9.05 -22.87
N ARG A 23 1.96 -9.53 -24.03
CA ARG A 23 1.06 -8.76 -24.90
C ARG A 23 0.16 -9.68 -25.73
N PRO A 24 -0.98 -9.18 -26.25
CA PRO A 24 -1.71 -9.88 -27.28
C PRO A 24 -0.82 -10.24 -28.47
N LEU A 25 -1.09 -11.40 -29.05
CA LEU A 25 -0.49 -11.76 -30.32
C LEU A 25 -1.09 -10.91 -31.45
N ALA A 26 -0.25 -10.52 -32.40
CA ALA A 26 -0.62 -9.80 -33.59
C ALA A 26 -0.23 -10.61 -34.83
N ALA A 27 -0.79 -10.25 -35.99
CA ALA A 27 -0.52 -10.92 -37.27
C ALA A 27 0.98 -11.05 -37.59
N GLY A 28 1.81 -10.08 -37.14
CA GLY A 28 3.27 -10.10 -37.30
C GLY A 28 3.99 -11.20 -36.51
N ASP A 29 3.35 -11.80 -35.49
CA ASP A 29 3.97 -12.81 -34.63
C ASP A 29 3.89 -14.24 -35.18
N LEU A 30 3.23 -14.44 -36.33
CA LEU A 30 2.98 -15.77 -36.88
C LEU A 30 4.28 -16.57 -37.06
N ALA A 31 5.35 -15.93 -37.53
CA ALA A 31 6.64 -16.58 -37.75
C ALA A 31 7.27 -17.09 -36.43
N GLU A 32 7.21 -16.29 -35.37
CA GLU A 32 7.72 -16.69 -34.05
C GLU A 32 6.84 -17.76 -33.40
N LEU A 33 5.53 -17.72 -33.65
CA LEU A 33 4.59 -18.73 -33.17
C LEU A 33 4.79 -20.08 -33.87
N GLU A 34 5.04 -20.07 -35.18
CA GLU A 34 5.44 -21.24 -35.98
C GLU A 34 6.79 -21.79 -35.50
N ARG A 35 7.77 -20.92 -35.25
CA ARG A 35 9.07 -21.31 -34.69
C ARG A 35 8.90 -22.00 -33.33
N LEU A 36 8.16 -21.40 -32.40
CA LEU A 36 7.93 -21.97 -31.08
C LEU A 36 7.33 -23.37 -31.18
N HIS A 37 6.32 -23.57 -32.04
CA HIS A 37 5.73 -24.89 -32.29
C HIS A 37 6.70 -25.87 -32.96
N GLY A 38 7.53 -25.39 -33.89
CA GLY A 38 8.55 -26.21 -34.55
C GLY A 38 9.66 -26.69 -33.62
N THR A 39 9.94 -25.96 -32.54
CA THR A 39 10.94 -26.32 -31.53
C THR A 39 10.44 -27.26 -30.42
N LEU A 40 9.17 -27.65 -30.44
CA LEU A 40 8.61 -28.53 -29.41
C LEU A 40 9.19 -29.94 -29.47
N SER A 41 9.48 -30.49 -28.30
CA SER A 41 9.80 -31.91 -28.18
C SER A 41 8.59 -32.77 -28.60
N PRO A 42 8.79 -34.04 -29.01
CA PRO A 42 7.68 -34.96 -29.29
C PRO A 42 6.71 -35.09 -28.10
N GLU A 43 7.24 -35.06 -26.88
CA GLU A 43 6.46 -35.09 -25.64
C GLU A 43 5.63 -33.82 -25.44
N ASP A 44 6.19 -32.63 -25.63
CA ASP A 44 5.46 -31.36 -25.53
C ASP A 44 4.36 -31.23 -26.61
N ARG A 45 4.62 -31.75 -27.83
CA ARG A 45 3.59 -31.83 -28.90
C ARG A 45 2.46 -32.76 -28.51
N TYR A 46 2.79 -33.93 -27.94
CA TYR A 46 1.80 -34.89 -27.46
C TYR A 46 0.94 -34.30 -26.33
N PHE A 47 1.56 -33.64 -25.35
CA PHE A 47 0.84 -32.97 -24.26
C PHE A 47 -0.05 -31.81 -24.72
N ARG A 48 0.31 -31.15 -25.82
CA ARG A 48 -0.47 -30.02 -26.35
C ARG A 48 -1.67 -30.46 -27.19
N PHE A 49 -1.52 -31.49 -28.00
CA PHE A 49 -2.51 -31.86 -29.02
C PHE A 49 -3.16 -33.23 -28.80
N PHE A 50 -2.78 -33.95 -27.75
CA PHE A 50 -3.28 -35.30 -27.42
C PHE A 50 -3.06 -36.31 -28.57
N GLY A 51 -2.14 -36.02 -29.50
CA GLY A 51 -1.91 -36.77 -30.72
C GLY A 51 -0.92 -36.09 -31.68
N VAL A 52 -0.83 -36.58 -32.91
CA VAL A 52 0.02 -36.02 -33.99
C VAL A 52 -0.85 -35.29 -35.01
N PRO A 53 -1.19 -34.01 -34.80
CA PRO A 53 -1.96 -33.23 -35.77
C PRO A 53 -1.17 -33.04 -37.06
N SER A 54 -1.87 -32.89 -38.19
CA SER A 54 -1.24 -32.54 -39.46
C SER A 54 -0.66 -31.13 -39.42
N ASP A 55 0.43 -30.88 -40.13
CA ASP A 55 1.05 -29.55 -40.20
C ASP A 55 0.07 -28.48 -40.68
N SER A 56 -0.83 -28.84 -41.62
CA SER A 56 -1.90 -27.97 -42.09
C SER A 56 -2.93 -27.58 -41.02
N ALA A 57 -3.21 -28.47 -40.06
CA ALA A 57 -4.09 -28.20 -38.94
C ALA A 57 -3.42 -27.27 -37.92
N ILE A 58 -2.13 -27.49 -37.66
CA ILE A 58 -1.32 -26.60 -36.80
C ILE A 58 -1.30 -25.20 -37.41
N THR A 59 -0.89 -25.03 -38.66
CA THR A 59 -0.81 -23.69 -39.30
C THR A 59 -2.15 -22.96 -39.27
N ARG A 60 -3.28 -23.65 -39.49
CA ARG A 60 -4.62 -23.03 -39.40
C ARG A 60 -4.93 -22.56 -37.98
N PHE A 61 -4.62 -23.39 -36.97
CA PHE A 61 -4.77 -23.03 -35.58
C PHE A 61 -3.91 -21.82 -35.20
N LEU A 62 -2.63 -21.79 -35.62
CA LEU A 62 -1.72 -20.66 -35.35
C LEU A 62 -2.20 -19.36 -35.98
N ARG A 63 -2.73 -19.40 -37.20
CA ARG A 63 -3.32 -18.22 -37.86
C ARG A 63 -4.51 -17.66 -37.07
N ARG A 64 -5.39 -18.54 -36.57
CA ARG A 64 -6.55 -18.12 -35.75
C ARG A 64 -6.13 -17.37 -34.47
N LEU A 65 -4.97 -17.71 -33.88
CA LEU A 65 -4.48 -17.03 -32.67
C LEU A 65 -3.96 -15.61 -32.92
N VAL A 66 -3.60 -15.27 -34.16
CA VAL A 66 -3.01 -13.97 -34.52
C VAL A 66 -3.94 -13.08 -35.35
N GLU A 67 -5.05 -13.63 -35.84
CA GLU A 67 -6.04 -12.91 -36.64
C GLU A 67 -7.00 -12.11 -35.73
N PRO A 68 -7.07 -10.77 -35.89
CA PRO A 68 -8.07 -9.96 -35.20
C PRO A 68 -9.45 -10.22 -35.82
N GLY A 69 -10.36 -10.87 -35.09
CA GLY A 69 -11.71 -11.09 -35.62
C GLY A 69 -12.64 -11.99 -34.81
N ASP A 70 -12.12 -12.85 -33.92
CA ASP A 70 -12.97 -13.70 -33.08
C ASP A 70 -13.11 -13.11 -31.67
N ALA A 71 -14.24 -12.48 -31.39
CA ALA A 71 -14.56 -11.91 -30.07
C ALA A 71 -14.53 -12.96 -28.94
N HIS A 72 -14.56 -14.26 -29.28
CA HIS A 72 -14.53 -15.36 -28.33
C HIS A 72 -13.11 -15.84 -27.99
N VAL A 73 -12.07 -15.45 -28.75
CA VAL A 73 -10.68 -15.90 -28.51
C VAL A 73 -9.82 -14.76 -27.96
N VAL A 74 -8.97 -15.08 -26.99
CA VAL A 74 -7.89 -14.20 -26.50
C VAL A 74 -6.60 -14.98 -26.48
N ALA A 75 -5.58 -14.50 -27.20
CA ALA A 75 -4.25 -15.08 -27.20
C ALA A 75 -3.20 -14.06 -26.70
N LEU A 76 -2.42 -14.46 -25.70
CA LEU A 76 -1.33 -13.68 -25.13
C LEU A 76 0.01 -14.40 -25.36
N GLY A 77 1.03 -13.64 -25.75
CA GLY A 77 2.41 -14.09 -25.85
C GLY A 77 3.29 -13.49 -24.76
N VAL A 78 4.29 -14.25 -24.32
CA VAL A 78 5.39 -13.78 -23.47
C VAL A 78 6.66 -13.71 -24.31
N PHE A 79 7.32 -12.56 -24.30
CA PHE A 79 8.47 -12.26 -25.13
C PHE A 79 9.70 -11.87 -24.31
N THR A 80 10.87 -12.27 -24.76
CA THR A 80 12.18 -11.73 -24.32
C THR A 80 12.79 -10.96 -25.49
N GLY A 81 12.78 -9.63 -25.43
CA GLY A 81 12.98 -8.80 -26.61
C GLY A 81 11.88 -9.09 -27.64
N GLU A 82 12.26 -9.44 -28.87
CA GLU A 82 11.34 -9.84 -29.95
C GLU A 82 11.06 -11.37 -29.98
N HIS A 83 11.67 -12.15 -29.09
CA HIS A 83 11.60 -13.62 -29.14
C HIS A 83 10.44 -14.17 -28.32
N LEU A 84 9.54 -14.94 -28.94
CA LEU A 84 8.39 -15.56 -28.27
C LEU A 84 8.82 -16.80 -27.48
N ILE A 85 8.62 -16.77 -26.16
CA ILE A 85 9.02 -17.87 -25.26
C ILE A 85 7.83 -18.65 -24.67
N GLY A 86 6.61 -18.15 -24.86
CA GLY A 86 5.40 -18.85 -24.45
C GLY A 86 4.13 -18.17 -24.95
N VAL A 87 3.09 -18.96 -25.14
CA VAL A 87 1.76 -18.51 -25.57
C VAL A 87 0.69 -19.15 -24.69
N GLY A 88 -0.30 -18.36 -24.30
CA GLY A 88 -1.49 -18.83 -23.60
C GLY A 88 -2.71 -18.22 -24.26
N HIS A 89 -3.78 -19.00 -24.40
CA HIS A 89 -5.03 -18.50 -24.97
C HIS A 89 -6.24 -19.09 -24.26
N PHE A 90 -7.37 -18.39 -24.35
CA PHE A 90 -8.67 -18.95 -24.01
C PHE A 90 -9.70 -18.71 -25.12
N GLU A 91 -10.68 -19.61 -25.22
CA GLU A 91 -11.84 -19.54 -26.11
C GLU A 91 -13.13 -19.65 -25.30
N VAL A 92 -14.02 -18.65 -25.40
CA VAL A 92 -15.31 -18.65 -24.70
C VAL A 92 -16.24 -19.68 -25.36
N LEU A 93 -16.58 -20.74 -24.63
CA LEU A 93 -17.45 -21.81 -25.14
C LEU A 93 -18.92 -21.47 -24.97
N ILE A 94 -19.29 -21.01 -23.78
CA ILE A 94 -20.63 -20.56 -23.39
C ILE A 94 -20.51 -19.33 -22.47
N PRO A 95 -21.59 -18.57 -22.23
CA PRO A 95 -21.52 -17.45 -21.30
C PRO A 95 -20.88 -17.87 -19.96
N GLU A 96 -19.92 -17.04 -19.50
CA GLU A 96 -19.16 -17.24 -18.27
C GLU A 96 -18.14 -18.40 -18.24
N VAL A 97 -18.01 -19.24 -19.28
CA VAL A 97 -17.09 -20.39 -19.30
C VAL A 97 -16.21 -20.38 -20.56
N ALA A 98 -14.89 -20.49 -20.37
CA ALA A 98 -13.93 -20.55 -21.47
C ALA A 98 -12.99 -21.75 -21.35
N GLU A 99 -12.56 -22.32 -22.46
CA GLU A 99 -11.47 -23.29 -22.50
C GLU A 99 -10.13 -22.55 -22.47
N VAL A 100 -9.13 -23.02 -21.70
CA VAL A 100 -7.81 -22.38 -21.59
C VAL A 100 -6.69 -23.35 -21.96
N ALA A 101 -5.68 -22.85 -22.66
CA ALA A 101 -4.57 -23.69 -23.08
C ALA A 101 -3.23 -22.92 -23.15
N PHE A 102 -2.12 -23.59 -22.82
CA PHE A 102 -0.78 -23.00 -22.76
C PHE A 102 0.24 -23.76 -23.60
N LEU A 103 1.30 -23.06 -24.01
CA LEU A 103 2.51 -23.62 -24.58
C LEU A 103 3.71 -22.77 -24.14
N VAL A 104 4.77 -23.41 -23.64
CA VAL A 104 5.98 -22.73 -23.17
C VAL A 104 7.20 -23.42 -23.76
N GLU A 105 8.17 -22.65 -24.22
CA GLU A 105 9.46 -23.15 -24.70
C GLU A 105 10.15 -24.00 -23.63
N HIS A 106 10.62 -25.19 -24.00
CA HIS A 106 11.18 -26.18 -23.06
C HIS A 106 12.33 -25.61 -22.20
N ALA A 107 13.25 -24.85 -22.80
CA ALA A 107 14.37 -24.22 -22.09
C ALA A 107 13.96 -23.15 -21.05
N LYS A 108 12.69 -22.72 -21.09
CA LYS A 108 12.08 -21.71 -20.21
C LYS A 108 11.12 -22.32 -19.21
N HIS A 109 10.98 -23.65 -19.18
CA HIS A 109 10.24 -24.36 -18.13
C HIS A 109 10.84 -24.03 -16.75
N ALA A 110 10.00 -24.12 -15.71
CA ALA A 110 10.32 -23.77 -14.33
C ALA A 110 10.75 -22.29 -14.08
N ARG A 111 10.64 -21.39 -15.07
CA ARG A 111 10.89 -19.94 -14.88
C ARG A 111 9.63 -19.11 -14.60
N GLY A 112 8.45 -19.76 -14.53
CA GLY A 112 7.18 -19.12 -14.18
C GLY A 112 6.40 -18.51 -15.35
N VAL A 113 6.77 -18.82 -16.61
CA VAL A 113 6.09 -18.32 -17.82
C VAL A 113 4.61 -18.75 -17.87
N ALA A 114 4.31 -20.03 -17.65
CA ALA A 114 2.94 -20.54 -17.68
C ALA A 114 2.05 -19.91 -16.59
N THR A 115 2.58 -19.76 -15.36
CA THR A 115 1.86 -19.09 -14.27
C THR A 115 1.63 -17.60 -14.55
N LEU A 116 2.59 -16.93 -15.20
CA LEU A 116 2.43 -15.53 -15.62
C LEU A 116 1.33 -15.41 -16.70
N LEU A 117 1.34 -16.28 -17.70
CA LEU A 117 0.28 -16.34 -18.71
C LEU A 117 -1.09 -16.59 -18.07
N LEU A 118 -1.18 -17.56 -17.16
CA LEU A 118 -2.42 -17.86 -16.45
C LEU A 118 -2.94 -16.62 -15.70
N GLU A 119 -2.10 -15.93 -14.94
CA GLU A 119 -2.48 -14.70 -14.22
C GLU A 119 -3.07 -13.63 -15.16
N HIS A 120 -2.41 -13.39 -16.30
CA HIS A 120 -2.86 -12.40 -17.28
C HIS A 120 -4.12 -12.85 -18.04
N LEU A 121 -4.25 -14.15 -18.35
CA LEU A 121 -5.47 -14.70 -18.96
C LEU A 121 -6.65 -14.65 -17.99
N VAL A 122 -6.45 -14.91 -16.70
CA VAL A 122 -7.51 -14.77 -15.68
C VAL A 122 -8.00 -13.32 -15.62
N ALA A 123 -7.08 -12.35 -15.60
CA ALA A 123 -7.46 -10.93 -15.61
C ALA A 123 -8.21 -10.53 -16.89
N ALA A 124 -7.77 -11.01 -18.06
CA ALA A 124 -8.45 -10.78 -19.34
C ALA A 124 -9.85 -11.45 -19.40
N ALA A 125 -9.95 -12.68 -18.90
CA ALA A 125 -11.20 -13.45 -18.87
C ALA A 125 -12.24 -12.81 -17.96
N ARG A 126 -11.83 -12.35 -16.77
CA ARG A 126 -12.71 -11.61 -15.83
C ARG A 126 -13.28 -10.33 -16.44
N ARG A 127 -12.46 -9.57 -17.19
CA ARG A 127 -12.92 -8.37 -17.91
C ARG A 127 -13.98 -8.70 -18.98
N ARG A 128 -13.98 -9.92 -19.51
CA ARG A 128 -15.01 -10.44 -20.44
C ARG A 128 -16.16 -11.18 -19.76
N GLY A 129 -16.27 -11.13 -18.43
CA GLY A 129 -17.34 -11.80 -17.69
C GLY A 129 -17.18 -13.33 -17.54
N VAL A 130 -16.03 -13.90 -17.91
CA VAL A 130 -15.74 -15.32 -17.70
C VAL A 130 -15.50 -15.58 -16.20
N ARG A 131 -16.14 -16.62 -15.67
CA ARG A 131 -16.06 -17.05 -14.26
C ARG A 131 -15.36 -18.38 -14.06
N ALA A 132 -15.24 -19.21 -15.10
CA ALA A 132 -14.53 -20.47 -15.03
C ALA A 132 -13.71 -20.76 -16.28
N PHE A 133 -12.54 -21.37 -16.08
CA PHE A 133 -11.80 -22.03 -17.15
C PHE A 133 -12.04 -23.53 -17.13
N LEU A 134 -12.16 -24.12 -18.32
CA LEU A 134 -12.06 -25.55 -18.55
C LEU A 134 -10.69 -25.86 -19.16
N ALA A 135 -10.07 -26.94 -18.71
CA ALA A 135 -8.84 -27.45 -19.27
C ALA A 135 -8.85 -28.98 -19.24
N GLU A 136 -8.49 -29.60 -20.36
CA GLU A 136 -8.14 -31.01 -20.39
C GLU A 136 -6.62 -31.13 -20.19
N VAL A 137 -6.20 -31.98 -19.24
CA VAL A 137 -4.78 -32.16 -18.92
C VAL A 137 -4.46 -33.65 -18.81
N LEU A 138 -3.59 -34.18 -19.66
CA LEU A 138 -3.14 -35.58 -19.55
C LEU A 138 -2.62 -35.88 -18.13
N ALA A 139 -2.98 -37.04 -17.58
CA ALA A 139 -2.60 -37.42 -16.21
C ALA A 139 -1.08 -37.47 -16.00
N GLU A 140 -0.33 -37.71 -17.06
CA GLU A 140 1.14 -37.75 -17.09
C GLU A 140 1.77 -36.35 -17.12
N ASN A 141 1.01 -35.29 -17.46
CA ASN A 141 1.50 -33.91 -17.54
C ASN A 141 1.59 -33.27 -16.14
N SER A 142 2.54 -33.77 -15.35
CA SER A 142 2.80 -33.31 -13.98
C SER A 142 3.16 -31.82 -13.91
N ALA A 143 3.71 -31.25 -14.97
CA ALA A 143 4.05 -29.83 -15.07
C ALA A 143 2.78 -28.96 -15.09
N MET A 144 1.81 -29.28 -15.94
CA MET A 144 0.55 -28.53 -16.02
C MET A 144 -0.31 -28.71 -14.76
N LEU A 145 -0.37 -29.92 -14.21
CA LEU A 145 -1.04 -30.17 -12.93
C LEU A 145 -0.42 -29.37 -11.77
N ARG A 146 0.90 -29.14 -11.81
CA ARG A 146 1.59 -28.26 -10.85
C ARG A 146 1.22 -26.79 -11.07
N VAL A 147 1.13 -26.31 -12.31
CA VAL A 147 0.67 -24.94 -12.61
C VAL A 147 -0.72 -24.68 -12.03
N LEU A 148 -1.66 -25.62 -12.18
CA LEU A 148 -3.01 -25.52 -11.61
C LEU A 148 -2.98 -25.50 -10.08
N ARG A 149 -2.23 -26.41 -9.46
CA ARG A 149 -2.07 -26.48 -8.00
C ARG A 149 -1.43 -25.22 -7.42
N ASP A 150 -0.42 -24.69 -8.08
CA ASP A 150 0.36 -23.55 -7.62
C ASP A 150 -0.31 -22.22 -7.97
N SER A 151 -1.33 -22.21 -8.86
CA SER A 151 -2.08 -21.01 -9.23
C SER A 151 -2.71 -20.33 -8.00
N GLY A 152 -3.17 -21.11 -7.03
CA GLY A 152 -3.96 -20.65 -5.89
C GLY A 152 -5.44 -20.45 -6.21
N LEU A 153 -5.87 -20.72 -7.44
CA LEU A 153 -7.28 -20.75 -7.82
C LEU A 153 -7.95 -22.01 -7.29
N ARG A 154 -9.25 -21.93 -6.99
CA ARG A 154 -10.06 -23.11 -6.67
C ARG A 154 -10.31 -23.88 -7.97
N TYR A 155 -10.11 -25.18 -7.95
CA TYR A 155 -10.39 -26.02 -9.12
C TYR A 155 -10.92 -27.39 -8.69
N ASP A 156 -11.80 -27.92 -9.53
CA ASP A 156 -12.26 -29.31 -9.48
C ASP A 156 -11.60 -30.08 -10.62
N ALA A 157 -11.08 -31.27 -10.33
CA ALA A 157 -10.46 -32.13 -11.33
C ALA A 157 -11.07 -33.53 -11.25
N HIS A 158 -11.54 -34.03 -12.38
CA HIS A 158 -12.11 -35.37 -12.51
C HIS A 158 -11.31 -36.16 -13.55
N LEU A 159 -10.88 -37.38 -13.20
CA LEU A 159 -10.18 -38.26 -14.13
C LEU A 159 -11.18 -38.85 -15.13
N ASP A 160 -10.93 -38.66 -16.41
CA ASP A 160 -11.70 -39.23 -17.52
C ASP A 160 -10.74 -39.91 -18.50
N GLY A 161 -10.74 -41.24 -18.52
CA GLY A 161 -9.76 -42.03 -19.28
C GLY A 161 -8.31 -41.74 -18.84
N ALA A 162 -7.52 -41.15 -19.73
CA ALA A 162 -6.10 -40.82 -19.51
C ALA A 162 -5.85 -39.33 -19.20
N SER A 163 -6.90 -38.50 -19.14
CA SER A 163 -6.81 -37.07 -18.88
C SER A 163 -7.66 -36.66 -17.68
N TYR A 164 -7.28 -35.55 -17.05
CA TYR A 164 -8.10 -34.84 -16.09
C TYR A 164 -8.91 -33.77 -16.81
N GLN A 165 -10.22 -33.78 -16.60
CA GLN A 165 -11.11 -32.67 -16.91
C GLN A 165 -11.08 -31.71 -15.72
N VAL A 166 -10.50 -30.53 -15.91
CA VAL A 166 -10.27 -29.54 -14.85
C VAL A 166 -11.18 -28.34 -15.07
N LYS A 167 -11.97 -27.99 -14.05
CA LYS A 167 -12.73 -26.75 -13.98
C LYS A 167 -12.11 -25.82 -12.94
N VAL A 168 -11.56 -24.70 -13.38
CA VAL A 168 -10.91 -23.70 -12.54
C VAL A 168 -11.85 -22.52 -12.33
N ALA A 169 -12.24 -22.25 -11.09
CA ALA A 169 -13.01 -21.06 -10.76
C ALA A 169 -12.10 -19.82 -10.75
N LEU A 170 -12.58 -18.74 -11.36
CA LEU A 170 -11.81 -17.51 -11.53
C LEU A 170 -12.10 -16.48 -10.43
N ASP A 171 -12.61 -16.87 -9.27
CA ASP A 171 -12.74 -15.95 -8.13
C ASP A 171 -11.38 -15.68 -7.45
N ALA A 172 -11.13 -14.41 -7.11
CA ALA A 172 -9.86 -13.97 -6.54
C ALA A 172 -9.89 -14.09 -5.01
N GLY A 173 -9.70 -15.30 -4.51
CA GLY A 173 -9.58 -15.54 -3.07
C GLY A 173 -8.21 -15.14 -2.51
N GLU A 174 -8.13 -15.02 -1.19
CA GLU A 174 -6.85 -14.83 -0.45
C GLU A 174 -5.74 -15.83 -0.87
N PRO A 175 -6.02 -17.13 -1.11
CA PRO A 175 -5.00 -18.08 -1.58
C PRO A 175 -4.40 -17.72 -2.95
N TYR A 176 -5.21 -17.22 -3.89
CA TYR A 176 -4.76 -16.80 -5.21
C TYR A 176 -3.81 -15.60 -5.12
N HIS A 177 -4.21 -14.56 -4.39
CA HIS A 177 -3.40 -13.36 -4.20
C HIS A 177 -2.10 -13.65 -3.45
N ALA A 178 -2.13 -14.52 -2.43
CA ALA A 178 -0.93 -14.96 -1.72
C ALA A 178 0.08 -15.63 -2.67
N ARG A 179 -0.39 -16.54 -3.54
CA ARG A 179 0.45 -17.25 -4.52
C ARG A 179 1.07 -16.33 -5.56
N ILE A 180 0.29 -15.38 -6.10
CA ILE A 180 0.80 -14.35 -7.01
C ILE A 180 1.90 -13.55 -6.34
N SER A 181 1.65 -13.08 -5.12
CA SER A 181 2.62 -12.25 -4.42
C SER A 181 3.91 -13.01 -4.08
N ASP A 182 3.83 -14.29 -3.73
CA ASP A 182 5.04 -15.08 -3.50
C ASP A 182 5.90 -15.21 -4.77
N ARG A 183 5.25 -15.44 -5.93
CA ARG A 183 5.95 -15.47 -7.23
C ARG A 183 6.53 -14.12 -7.57
N GLU A 184 5.79 -13.05 -7.33
CA GLU A 184 6.26 -11.69 -7.52
C GLU A 184 7.48 -11.40 -6.66
N ARG A 185 7.43 -11.73 -5.36
CA ARG A 185 8.55 -11.57 -4.45
C ARG A 185 9.80 -12.30 -4.95
N ILE A 186 9.67 -13.54 -5.41
CA ILE A 186 10.81 -14.30 -5.95
C ILE A 186 11.40 -13.61 -7.17
N ALA A 187 10.54 -13.22 -8.13
CA ALA A 187 10.94 -12.58 -9.37
C ALA A 187 11.57 -11.20 -9.14
N ASP A 188 10.91 -10.34 -8.36
CA ASP A 188 11.35 -8.97 -8.08
C ASP A 188 12.67 -8.97 -7.31
N VAL A 189 12.82 -9.81 -6.28
CA VAL A 189 14.09 -9.97 -5.56
C VAL A 189 15.21 -10.41 -6.51
N ALA A 190 14.94 -11.36 -7.41
CA ALA A 190 15.92 -11.82 -8.39
C ALA A 190 16.34 -10.69 -9.36
N SER A 191 15.40 -9.85 -9.81
CA SER A 191 15.73 -8.70 -10.65
C SER A 191 16.50 -7.61 -9.89
N LEU A 192 16.10 -7.32 -8.65
CA LEU A 192 16.76 -6.32 -7.80
C LEU A 192 18.17 -6.73 -7.41
N ARG A 193 18.52 -8.02 -7.41
CA ARG A 193 19.92 -8.45 -7.23
C ARG A 193 20.87 -7.82 -8.26
N ARG A 194 20.41 -7.57 -9.49
CA ARG A 194 21.22 -6.88 -10.53
C ARG A 194 21.48 -5.40 -10.21
N VAL A 195 20.68 -4.81 -9.32
CA VAL A 195 20.78 -3.41 -8.87
C VAL A 195 21.53 -3.32 -7.54
N LEU A 196 21.17 -4.18 -6.57
CA LEU A 196 21.61 -4.08 -5.18
C LEU A 196 22.82 -4.99 -4.87
N CYS A 197 23.02 -6.07 -5.61
CA CYS A 197 24.15 -6.98 -5.45
C CYS A 197 24.87 -7.24 -6.78
N PRO A 198 25.18 -6.22 -7.60
CA PRO A 198 25.86 -6.43 -8.87
C PRO A 198 27.26 -7.00 -8.62
N LYS A 199 27.72 -7.86 -9.52
CA LYS A 199 29.12 -8.38 -9.55
C LYS A 199 30.08 -7.44 -10.27
N SER A 200 29.55 -6.52 -11.07
CA SER A 200 30.32 -5.55 -11.83
C SER A 200 29.54 -4.24 -12.02
N VAL A 201 30.24 -3.11 -11.88
CA VAL A 201 29.67 -1.75 -11.99
C VAL A 201 30.49 -0.91 -12.96
N ALA A 202 29.83 -0.29 -13.94
CA ALA A 202 30.41 0.76 -14.76
C ALA A 202 29.90 2.14 -14.35
N VAL A 203 30.80 3.11 -14.12
CA VAL A 203 30.42 4.51 -13.88
C VAL A 203 30.60 5.29 -15.18
N VAL A 204 29.48 5.58 -15.84
CA VAL A 204 29.42 6.29 -17.12
C VAL A 204 29.30 7.79 -16.87
N GLY A 205 30.28 8.54 -17.35
CA GLY A 205 30.47 9.94 -16.93
C GLY A 205 31.44 10.08 -15.74
N ALA A 206 32.21 9.04 -15.43
CA ALA A 206 33.37 9.14 -14.54
C ALA A 206 34.26 10.31 -14.97
N SER A 207 34.89 11.02 -14.03
CA SER A 207 35.60 12.27 -14.35
C SER A 207 36.81 12.46 -13.43
N ARG A 208 37.82 13.20 -13.91
CA ARG A 208 38.95 13.68 -13.10
C ARG A 208 38.64 14.96 -12.32
N ARG A 209 37.55 15.66 -12.69
CA ARG A 209 37.13 16.90 -12.02
C ARG A 209 36.46 16.53 -10.69
N ALA A 210 37.05 16.98 -9.59
CA ALA A 210 36.54 16.71 -8.23
C ALA A 210 35.10 17.20 -8.00
N SER A 211 34.65 18.22 -8.72
CA SER A 211 33.28 18.75 -8.64
C SER A 211 32.25 17.97 -9.47
N ALA A 212 32.65 16.98 -10.26
CA ALA A 212 31.73 16.21 -11.10
C ALA A 212 31.04 15.11 -10.29
N VAL A 213 29.72 14.94 -10.50
CA VAL A 213 28.94 13.86 -9.87
C VAL A 213 29.53 12.48 -10.16
N GLY A 214 29.89 12.20 -11.41
CA GLY A 214 30.52 10.91 -11.77
C GLY A 214 31.92 10.70 -11.14
N ASN A 215 32.63 11.75 -10.72
CA ASN A 215 33.84 11.61 -9.91
C ASN A 215 33.49 11.17 -8.48
N ALA A 216 32.48 11.80 -7.87
CA ALA A 216 32.03 11.48 -6.52
C ALA A 216 31.49 10.04 -6.44
N VAL A 217 30.66 9.63 -7.40
CA VAL A 217 30.14 8.25 -7.50
C VAL A 217 31.28 7.24 -7.60
N LEU A 218 32.19 7.41 -8.55
CA LEU A 218 33.31 6.48 -8.71
C LEU A 218 34.18 6.39 -7.45
N ARG A 219 34.45 7.53 -6.82
CA ARG A 219 35.19 7.60 -5.56
C ARG A 219 34.47 6.83 -4.45
N ASN A 220 33.16 7.00 -4.30
CA ASN A 220 32.39 6.33 -3.26
C ASN A 220 32.33 4.80 -3.46
N VAL A 221 32.20 4.33 -4.72
CA VAL A 221 32.28 2.89 -5.04
C VAL A 221 33.65 2.31 -4.65
N ILE A 222 34.74 3.04 -4.89
CA ILE A 222 36.09 2.61 -4.50
C ILE A 222 36.26 2.65 -2.97
N HIS A 223 35.87 3.76 -2.33
CA HIS A 223 36.08 3.98 -0.89
C HIS A 223 35.23 3.07 0.00
N SER A 224 34.05 2.65 -0.47
CA SER A 224 33.21 1.66 0.23
C SER A 224 33.86 0.27 0.26
N GLY A 225 34.87 0.02 -0.57
CA GLY A 225 35.53 -1.27 -0.69
C GLY A 225 34.68 -2.28 -1.45
N TYR A 226 34.00 -1.82 -2.50
CA TYR A 226 33.17 -2.65 -3.36
C TYR A 226 33.93 -3.90 -3.82
N THR A 227 33.26 -5.04 -3.70
CA THR A 227 33.89 -6.37 -3.86
C THR A 227 33.87 -6.88 -5.31
N GLY A 228 33.10 -6.24 -6.19
CA GLY A 228 33.00 -6.58 -7.61
C GLY A 228 33.94 -5.79 -8.51
N ALA A 229 33.83 -6.01 -9.83
CA ALA A 229 34.62 -5.30 -10.83
C ALA A 229 34.13 -3.86 -11.03
N ILE A 230 35.05 -2.90 -11.16
CA ILE A 230 34.74 -1.47 -11.35
C ILE A 230 35.29 -1.02 -12.70
N TYR A 231 34.43 -0.43 -13.54
CA TYR A 231 34.83 0.20 -14.81
C TYR A 231 34.54 1.69 -14.79
N ALA A 232 35.50 2.49 -15.27
CA ALA A 232 35.31 3.91 -15.50
C ALA A 232 35.04 4.15 -16.99
N VAL A 233 33.99 4.90 -17.33
CA VAL A 233 33.70 5.31 -18.71
C VAL A 233 33.69 6.82 -18.80
N ASN A 234 34.59 7.37 -19.63
CA ASN A 234 34.73 8.78 -19.93
C ASN A 234 35.12 8.96 -21.39
N ARG A 235 34.41 9.81 -22.15
CA ARG A 235 34.67 10.08 -23.57
C ARG A 235 36.12 10.42 -23.94
N HIS A 236 36.90 10.99 -23.02
CA HIS A 236 38.31 11.35 -23.23
C HIS A 236 39.28 10.19 -22.92
N GLY A 237 38.81 9.15 -22.24
CA GLY A 237 39.62 8.05 -21.70
C GLY A 237 40.67 8.50 -20.67
N GLY A 238 41.68 7.65 -20.45
CA GLY A 238 42.82 7.94 -19.57
C GLY A 238 42.78 7.19 -18.25
N ASP A 239 43.39 7.74 -17.21
CA ASP A 239 43.36 7.21 -15.84
C ASP A 239 42.43 8.07 -14.95
N ILE A 240 41.57 7.41 -14.17
CA ILE A 240 40.70 8.06 -13.19
C ILE A 240 40.73 7.21 -11.90
N HIS A 241 41.27 7.76 -10.81
CA HIS A 241 41.44 7.06 -9.53
C HIS A 241 42.22 5.72 -9.65
N GLY A 242 43.19 5.65 -10.57
CA GLY A 242 43.98 4.44 -10.81
C GLY A 242 43.28 3.39 -11.67
N LEU A 243 42.10 3.69 -12.22
CA LEU A 243 41.37 2.84 -13.16
C LEU A 243 41.54 3.34 -14.59
N THR A 244 41.68 2.40 -15.53
CA THR A 244 41.62 2.71 -16.96
C THR A 244 40.20 3.14 -17.32
N ALA A 245 40.08 4.36 -17.87
CA ALA A 245 38.83 4.91 -18.35
C ALA A 245 38.63 4.59 -19.83
N PHE A 246 37.56 3.86 -20.14
CA PHE A 246 37.12 3.51 -21.49
C PHE A 246 36.35 4.68 -22.11
N ARG A 247 36.36 4.80 -23.44
CA ARG A 247 35.73 5.95 -24.13
C ARG A 247 34.23 5.81 -24.26
N SER A 248 33.74 4.59 -24.46
CA SER A 248 32.32 4.24 -24.53
C SER A 248 32.04 2.98 -23.70
N VAL A 249 30.75 2.71 -23.46
CA VAL A 249 30.33 1.45 -22.83
C VAL A 249 30.66 0.27 -23.75
N SER A 250 30.56 0.48 -25.06
CA SER A 250 30.86 -0.53 -26.09
C SER A 250 32.32 -0.98 -26.11
N ASP A 251 33.24 -0.19 -25.55
CA ASP A 251 34.68 -0.53 -25.47
C ASP A 251 35.02 -1.41 -24.25
N LEU A 252 34.05 -1.69 -23.36
CA LEU A 252 34.28 -2.49 -22.17
C LEU A 252 34.60 -3.95 -22.54
N PRO A 253 35.49 -4.62 -21.78
CA PRO A 253 35.90 -5.99 -22.07
C PRO A 253 34.77 -7.01 -21.86
N GLU A 254 33.81 -6.67 -21.00
CA GLU A 254 32.63 -7.47 -20.70
C GLU A 254 31.46 -6.56 -20.32
N ALA A 255 30.24 -7.10 -20.39
CA ALA A 255 29.05 -6.39 -19.98
C ALA A 255 29.00 -6.25 -18.44
N PRO A 256 29.02 -5.02 -17.89
CA PRO A 256 28.80 -4.85 -16.46
C PRO A 256 27.36 -5.22 -16.09
N GLU A 257 27.13 -5.80 -14.91
CA GLU A 257 25.77 -6.11 -14.47
C GLU A 257 24.96 -4.82 -14.23
N MET A 258 25.61 -3.75 -13.77
CA MET A 258 24.99 -2.44 -13.54
C MET A 258 25.83 -1.30 -14.12
N ALA A 259 25.16 -0.31 -14.73
CA ALA A 259 25.77 0.96 -15.14
C ALA A 259 25.17 2.14 -14.38
N VAL A 260 26.02 2.96 -13.76
CA VAL A 260 25.64 4.22 -13.10
C VAL A 260 25.89 5.36 -14.08
N VAL A 261 24.83 6.04 -14.52
CA VAL A 261 24.85 7.01 -15.60
C VAL A 261 24.82 8.44 -15.04
N CYS A 262 25.93 9.15 -15.21
CA CYS A 262 26.17 10.52 -14.73
C CYS A 262 26.49 11.50 -15.88
N VAL A 263 26.01 11.21 -17.09
CA VAL A 263 26.17 12.08 -18.28
C VAL A 263 25.04 13.11 -18.38
N PRO A 264 25.19 14.18 -19.19
CA PRO A 264 24.10 15.13 -19.46
C PRO A 264 22.83 14.46 -20.01
N ALA A 265 21.67 15.08 -19.76
CA ALA A 265 20.36 14.48 -20.02
C ALA A 265 20.16 14.03 -21.47
N GLU A 266 20.67 14.83 -22.41
CA GLU A 266 20.56 14.60 -23.85
C GLU A 266 21.28 13.33 -24.34
N GLY A 267 22.32 12.87 -23.62
CA GLY A 267 23.09 11.68 -23.99
C GLY A 267 22.59 10.38 -23.35
N ILE A 268 21.61 10.45 -22.46
CA ILE A 268 21.15 9.28 -21.69
C ILE A 268 20.47 8.22 -22.55
N PRO A 269 19.60 8.57 -23.52
CA PRO A 269 19.00 7.57 -24.42
C PRO A 269 20.06 6.75 -25.18
N ASP A 270 21.08 7.40 -25.72
CA ASP A 270 22.14 6.73 -26.49
C ASP A 270 22.98 5.82 -25.60
N VAL A 271 23.35 6.30 -24.39
CA VAL A 271 24.06 5.47 -23.40
C VAL A 271 23.22 4.28 -22.96
N ALA A 272 21.91 4.45 -22.76
CA ALA A 272 21.02 3.36 -22.40
C ALA A 272 20.95 2.30 -23.52
N GLU A 273 20.89 2.72 -24.78
CA GLU A 273 20.91 1.81 -25.92
C GLU A 273 22.26 1.07 -26.05
N GLU A 274 23.40 1.75 -25.82
CA GLU A 274 24.72 1.10 -25.78
C GLU A 274 24.81 0.05 -24.65
N CYS A 275 24.39 0.42 -23.44
CA CYS A 275 24.33 -0.50 -22.29
C CYS A 275 23.47 -1.73 -22.61
N GLY A 276 22.28 -1.52 -23.16
CA GLY A 276 21.36 -2.60 -23.51
C GLY A 276 21.95 -3.55 -24.55
N ARG A 277 22.59 -3.02 -25.60
CA ARG A 277 23.23 -3.82 -26.66
C ARG A 277 24.39 -4.66 -26.14
N LEU A 278 25.16 -4.14 -25.19
CA LEU A 278 26.27 -4.88 -24.56
C LEU A 278 25.75 -5.98 -23.62
N GLY A 279 24.53 -5.85 -23.09
CA GLY A 279 23.92 -6.81 -22.18
C GLY A 279 23.93 -6.39 -20.71
N VAL A 280 24.02 -5.07 -20.43
CA VAL A 280 23.85 -4.53 -19.08
C VAL A 280 22.46 -4.87 -18.55
N CYS A 281 22.35 -5.29 -17.29
CA CYS A 281 21.07 -5.73 -16.71
C CYS A 281 20.34 -4.59 -15.97
N ALA A 282 21.07 -3.60 -15.45
CA ALA A 282 20.52 -2.53 -14.63
C ALA A 282 21.15 -1.17 -14.92
N LEU A 283 20.33 -0.13 -14.94
CA LEU A 283 20.74 1.27 -15.05
C LEU A 283 20.40 2.04 -13.77
N VAL A 284 21.35 2.81 -13.25
CA VAL A 284 21.12 3.80 -12.19
C VAL A 284 21.39 5.18 -12.80
N VAL A 285 20.32 5.89 -13.16
CA VAL A 285 20.42 7.17 -13.85
C VAL A 285 20.38 8.31 -12.83
N VAL A 286 21.55 8.85 -12.53
CA VAL A 286 21.71 9.92 -11.51
C VAL A 286 21.28 11.27 -12.05
N ALA A 287 21.48 11.51 -13.34
CA ALA A 287 21.22 12.80 -13.96
C ALA A 287 19.73 13.20 -13.90
N ALA A 288 19.50 14.49 -13.62
CA ALA A 288 18.20 15.15 -13.66
C ALA A 288 17.92 15.73 -15.05
N GLY A 289 16.73 16.32 -15.24
CA GLY A 289 16.38 17.03 -16.48
C GLY A 289 15.94 16.12 -17.63
N ILE A 290 15.64 14.84 -17.36
CA ILE A 290 14.92 13.99 -18.32
C ILE A 290 13.43 14.28 -18.26
N THR A 291 12.84 14.28 -17.06
CA THR A 291 11.42 14.59 -16.88
C THR A 291 11.14 16.02 -17.38
N GLY A 292 10.27 16.14 -18.39
CA GLY A 292 10.00 17.39 -19.12
C GLY A 292 10.44 17.39 -20.58
N HIS A 293 11.23 16.40 -21.01
CA HIS A 293 11.65 16.22 -22.41
C HIS A 293 11.17 14.86 -22.94
N PRO A 294 10.00 14.80 -23.61
CA PRO A 294 9.39 13.54 -24.06
C PRO A 294 10.35 12.65 -24.86
N ALA A 295 11.15 13.22 -25.77
CA ALA A 295 12.11 12.46 -26.56
C ALA A 295 13.18 11.73 -25.71
N PHE A 296 13.62 12.34 -24.60
CA PHE A 296 14.61 11.71 -23.71
C PHE A 296 13.97 10.60 -22.87
N VAL A 297 12.76 10.84 -22.38
CA VAL A 297 11.95 9.85 -21.67
C VAL A 297 11.70 8.65 -22.59
N ASP A 298 11.12 8.87 -23.77
CA ASP A 298 10.75 7.83 -24.71
C ASP A 298 11.97 7.02 -25.15
N GLY A 299 13.10 7.68 -25.45
CA GLY A 299 14.34 7.01 -25.82
C GLY A 299 14.91 6.13 -24.70
N LEU A 300 14.98 6.64 -23.46
CA LEU A 300 15.44 5.88 -22.30
C LEU A 300 14.53 4.67 -22.03
N LEU A 301 13.21 4.89 -21.98
CA LEU A 301 12.26 3.82 -21.70
C LEU A 301 12.23 2.80 -22.86
N ALA A 302 12.35 3.22 -24.11
CA ALA A 302 12.45 2.31 -25.25
C ALA A 302 13.66 1.37 -25.14
N ALA A 303 14.84 1.90 -24.80
CA ALA A 303 16.04 1.08 -24.58
C ALA A 303 15.85 0.11 -23.40
N VAL A 304 15.35 0.61 -22.25
CA VAL A 304 15.09 -0.20 -21.05
C VAL A 304 14.11 -1.34 -21.35
N ARG A 305 13.03 -1.06 -22.10
CA ARG A 305 12.03 -2.05 -22.51
C ARG A 305 12.61 -3.08 -23.47
N ARG A 306 13.27 -2.62 -24.54
CA ARG A 306 13.84 -3.48 -25.61
C ARG A 306 14.82 -4.50 -25.07
N TRP A 307 15.72 -4.06 -24.17
CA TRP A 307 16.82 -4.87 -23.67
C TRP A 307 16.52 -5.52 -22.31
N GLY A 308 15.31 -5.34 -21.77
CA GLY A 308 14.90 -5.97 -20.51
C GLY A 308 15.69 -5.49 -19.28
N MET A 309 16.15 -4.25 -19.29
CA MET A 309 16.91 -3.66 -18.17
C MET A 309 15.98 -3.27 -17.01
N ARG A 310 16.53 -3.27 -15.80
CA ARG A 310 15.94 -2.56 -14.64
C ARG A 310 16.44 -1.12 -14.60
N LEU A 311 15.60 -0.19 -14.14
CA LEU A 311 15.96 1.23 -14.03
C LEU A 311 15.72 1.79 -12.62
N VAL A 312 16.75 2.39 -12.04
CA VAL A 312 16.65 3.29 -10.87
C VAL A 312 16.85 4.72 -11.35
N GLY A 313 15.98 5.62 -10.91
CA GLY A 313 15.94 7.00 -11.39
C GLY A 313 14.98 7.20 -12.58
N PRO A 314 15.23 8.21 -13.44
CA PRO A 314 16.32 9.19 -13.40
C PRO A 314 16.24 10.13 -12.19
N ASN A 315 17.14 11.12 -12.11
CA ASN A 315 17.13 12.15 -11.06
C ASN A 315 17.20 11.57 -9.64
N CYS A 316 18.11 10.64 -9.41
CA CYS A 316 18.27 9.97 -8.13
C CYS A 316 19.64 10.21 -7.48
N LEU A 317 19.73 9.97 -6.17
CA LEU A 317 21.02 9.94 -5.45
C LEU A 317 21.89 8.74 -5.82
N GLY A 318 21.28 7.61 -6.20
CA GLY A 318 21.96 6.34 -6.45
C GLY A 318 21.48 5.21 -5.53
N VAL A 319 22.32 4.17 -5.38
CA VAL A 319 22.03 2.97 -4.58
C VAL A 319 23.18 2.61 -3.65
N VAL A 320 22.84 1.99 -2.52
CA VAL A 320 23.79 1.51 -1.50
C VAL A 320 23.41 0.09 -1.09
N ASN A 321 24.41 -0.78 -0.94
CA ASN A 321 24.29 -2.05 -0.24
C ASN A 321 25.51 -2.27 0.65
N SER A 322 25.28 -2.25 1.96
CA SER A 322 26.33 -2.35 2.97
C SER A 322 26.72 -3.79 3.31
N ASP A 323 26.14 -4.80 2.66
CA ASP A 323 26.49 -6.20 2.89
C ASP A 323 28.01 -6.38 2.75
N PRO A 324 28.72 -6.97 3.72
CA PRO A 324 30.16 -7.22 3.62
C PRO A 324 30.60 -7.97 2.36
N ALA A 325 29.71 -8.76 1.76
CA ALA A 325 29.92 -9.49 0.51
C ALA A 325 29.67 -8.64 -0.75
N VAL A 326 29.17 -7.40 -0.62
CA VAL A 326 28.90 -6.48 -1.73
C VAL A 326 29.69 -5.18 -1.55
N ARG A 327 29.43 -4.43 -0.46
CA ARG A 327 30.05 -3.14 -0.10
C ARG A 327 29.92 -2.07 -1.20
N LEU A 328 28.71 -1.89 -1.71
CA LEU A 328 28.44 -0.93 -2.78
C LEU A 328 27.94 0.40 -2.22
N ASP A 329 28.62 1.50 -2.55
CA ASP A 329 28.10 2.86 -2.46
C ASP A 329 28.19 3.53 -3.83
N ALA A 330 27.11 3.44 -4.61
CA ALA A 330 26.97 4.05 -5.92
C ALA A 330 26.24 5.40 -5.85
N THR A 331 26.52 6.19 -4.82
CA THR A 331 25.92 7.51 -4.61
C THR A 331 26.96 8.63 -4.72
N PHE A 332 26.49 9.88 -4.68
CA PHE A 332 27.35 11.06 -4.56
C PHE A 332 27.25 11.74 -3.19
N SER A 333 26.89 11.00 -2.13
CA SER A 333 26.90 11.54 -0.77
C SER A 333 28.32 11.89 -0.31
N ALA A 334 28.44 12.91 0.56
CA ALA A 334 29.72 13.33 1.10
C ALA A 334 30.20 12.44 2.26
N ALA A 335 29.27 11.99 3.10
CA ALA A 335 29.54 11.12 4.23
C ALA A 335 29.60 9.65 3.79
N GLY A 336 30.60 8.92 4.30
CA GLY A 336 30.64 7.46 4.21
C GLY A 336 29.55 6.86 5.08
N LEU A 337 28.88 5.83 4.58
CA LEU A 337 27.72 5.24 5.22
C LEU A 337 28.12 4.05 6.08
N PRO A 338 27.89 4.09 7.41
CA PRO A 338 28.13 2.92 8.23
C PRO A 338 27.18 1.79 7.81
N ALA A 339 27.71 0.56 7.76
CA ALA A 339 26.88 -0.61 7.56
C ALA A 339 25.97 -0.81 8.78
N GLY A 340 24.71 -1.17 8.53
CA GLY A 340 23.75 -1.43 9.60
C GLY A 340 22.51 -2.15 9.12
N GLU A 341 21.38 -1.86 9.78
CA GLU A 341 20.15 -2.65 9.69
C GLU A 341 18.96 -1.84 9.15
N VAL A 342 19.16 -0.56 8.81
CA VAL A 342 18.10 0.32 8.31
C VAL A 342 18.01 0.20 6.78
N GLY A 343 16.86 -0.20 6.24
CA GLY A 343 16.58 -0.17 4.81
C GLY A 343 15.92 1.14 4.43
N ILE A 344 16.37 1.81 3.36
CA ILE A 344 15.85 3.14 2.97
C ILE A 344 15.43 3.14 1.51
N ALA A 345 14.20 3.59 1.21
CA ALA A 345 13.81 4.01 -0.12
C ALA A 345 13.32 5.45 -0.10
N THR A 346 13.90 6.29 -0.95
CA THR A 346 13.57 7.72 -1.00
C THR A 346 13.37 8.21 -2.42
N GLN A 347 12.27 8.90 -2.66
CA GLN A 347 12.02 9.55 -3.93
C GLN A 347 12.83 10.86 -4.08
N SER A 348 13.17 11.52 -2.97
CA SER A 348 13.97 12.75 -2.96
C SER A 348 15.42 12.45 -2.60
N GLY A 349 16.35 12.83 -3.48
CA GLY A 349 17.79 12.72 -3.22
C GLY A 349 18.25 13.60 -2.05
N GLY A 350 17.73 14.83 -1.95
CA GLY A 350 18.09 15.75 -0.86
C GLY A 350 17.62 15.28 0.52
N VAL A 351 16.39 14.75 0.60
CA VAL A 351 15.89 14.10 1.83
C VAL A 351 16.72 12.86 2.15
N GLY A 352 17.13 12.10 1.13
CA GLY A 352 18.04 10.97 1.29
C GLY A 352 19.37 11.37 1.93
N ILE A 353 20.07 12.37 1.39
CA ILE A 353 21.34 12.87 1.94
C ILE A 353 21.16 13.31 3.39
N ALA A 354 20.14 14.14 3.68
CA ALA A 354 19.89 14.65 5.01
C ALA A 354 19.59 13.52 6.01
N LEU A 355 18.83 12.49 5.60
CA LEU A 355 18.57 11.32 6.44
C LEU A 355 19.86 10.55 6.73
N LEU A 356 20.71 10.31 5.73
CA LEU A 356 21.97 9.59 5.91
C LEU A 356 22.90 10.30 6.89
N GLU A 357 23.01 11.63 6.79
CA GLU A 357 23.78 12.45 7.74
C GLU A 357 23.24 12.29 9.17
N ARG A 358 21.91 12.35 9.34
CA ARG A 358 21.28 12.16 10.66
C ARG A 358 21.52 10.77 11.23
N LEU A 359 21.49 9.72 10.41
CA LEU A 359 21.78 8.36 10.87
C LEU A 359 23.25 8.21 11.29
N ALA A 360 24.16 8.81 10.51
CA ALA A 360 25.58 8.81 10.85
C ALA A 360 25.85 9.52 12.18
N ASP A 361 25.21 10.67 12.45
CA ASP A 361 25.34 11.43 13.71
C ASP A 361 25.00 10.59 14.95
N VAL A 362 24.03 9.68 14.82
CA VAL A 362 23.58 8.81 15.91
C VAL A 362 24.20 7.40 15.84
N GLY A 363 25.11 7.16 14.90
CA GLY A 363 25.76 5.86 14.72
C GLY A 363 24.82 4.74 14.31
N LEU A 364 23.76 5.05 13.55
CA LEU A 364 22.91 4.06 12.88
C LEU A 364 23.37 3.87 11.44
N GLY A 365 23.50 2.61 11.03
CA GLY A 365 23.92 2.24 9.70
C GLY A 365 22.79 1.78 8.78
N VAL A 366 23.07 1.81 7.49
CA VAL A 366 22.13 1.40 6.44
C VAL A 366 22.45 -0.04 6.01
N SER A 367 21.44 -0.85 5.76
CA SER A 367 21.56 -2.17 5.11
C SER A 367 21.55 -2.02 3.59
N THR A 368 20.47 -1.47 3.07
CA THR A 368 20.29 -1.11 1.65
C THR A 368 19.63 0.27 1.54
N MET A 369 20.02 1.03 0.52
CA MET A 369 19.34 2.27 0.14
C MET A 369 19.10 2.33 -1.35
N VAL A 370 17.90 2.77 -1.75
CA VAL A 370 17.59 3.14 -3.12
C VAL A 370 16.97 4.52 -3.15
N SER A 371 17.62 5.45 -3.85
CA SER A 371 16.95 6.68 -4.25
C SER A 371 16.24 6.43 -5.57
N THR A 372 14.91 6.48 -5.60
CA THR A 372 14.14 6.15 -6.80
C THR A 372 14.04 7.30 -7.80
N GLY A 373 14.31 8.54 -7.35
CA GLY A 373 14.16 9.74 -8.17
C GLY A 373 12.77 9.84 -8.79
N ASP A 374 12.72 10.10 -10.10
CA ASP A 374 11.47 10.23 -10.85
C ASP A 374 10.66 8.91 -10.92
N LYS A 375 11.27 7.78 -10.51
CA LYS A 375 10.60 6.49 -10.27
C LYS A 375 9.82 6.00 -11.49
N TYR A 376 10.54 5.81 -12.59
CA TYR A 376 9.98 5.22 -13.79
C TYR A 376 9.77 3.71 -13.61
N ASP A 377 10.77 2.98 -13.10
CA ASP A 377 10.72 1.51 -12.97
C ASP A 377 10.74 1.01 -11.51
N VAL A 378 11.91 0.94 -10.88
CA VAL A 378 12.04 0.46 -9.48
C VAL A 378 11.29 1.41 -8.53
N SER A 379 10.42 0.85 -7.70
CA SER A 379 9.50 1.56 -6.82
C SER A 379 9.58 1.11 -5.36
N GLY A 380 8.88 1.82 -4.47
CA GLY A 380 8.78 1.42 -3.06
C GLY A 380 8.20 0.02 -2.86
N ASN A 381 7.33 -0.47 -3.76
CA ASN A 381 6.78 -1.81 -3.68
C ASN A 381 7.86 -2.88 -3.90
N ASP A 382 8.78 -2.67 -4.85
CA ASP A 382 9.91 -3.56 -5.10
C ASP A 382 10.81 -3.64 -3.86
N LEU A 383 11.03 -2.51 -3.17
CA LEU A 383 11.86 -2.45 -1.96
C LEU A 383 11.19 -3.13 -0.76
N LEU A 384 9.86 -3.05 -0.62
CA LEU A 384 9.14 -3.84 0.39
C LEU A 384 9.34 -5.35 0.17
N LEU A 385 9.29 -5.81 -1.09
CA LEU A 385 9.55 -7.21 -1.45
C LEU A 385 11.00 -7.63 -1.19
N TRP A 386 11.96 -6.73 -1.44
CA TRP A 386 13.37 -6.93 -1.09
C TRP A 386 13.56 -7.11 0.42
N TRP A 387 13.09 -6.15 1.22
CA TRP A 387 13.30 -6.17 2.67
C TRP A 387 12.55 -7.30 3.36
N GLU A 388 11.48 -7.83 2.79
CA GLU A 388 10.85 -9.03 3.32
C GLU A 388 11.78 -10.25 3.31
N ARG A 389 12.69 -10.33 2.33
CA ARG A 389 13.69 -11.41 2.19
C ARG A 389 15.04 -11.08 2.83
N ASP A 390 15.42 -9.81 2.88
CA ASP A 390 16.71 -9.38 3.39
C ASP A 390 16.78 -9.44 4.92
N GLU A 391 17.40 -10.47 5.47
CA GLU A 391 17.53 -10.65 6.92
C GLU A 391 18.36 -9.55 7.62
N ARG A 392 19.19 -8.81 6.87
CA ARG A 392 19.98 -7.70 7.43
C ARG A 392 19.14 -6.47 7.71
N THR A 393 18.07 -6.24 6.95
CA THR A 393 17.15 -5.13 7.21
C THR A 393 16.24 -5.49 8.38
N ARG A 394 16.30 -4.70 9.46
CA ARG A 394 15.40 -4.83 10.62
C ARG A 394 14.33 -3.75 10.68
N VAL A 395 14.63 -2.55 10.17
CA VAL A 395 13.68 -1.44 10.09
C VAL A 395 13.72 -0.84 8.69
N ALA A 396 12.55 -0.61 8.09
CA ALA A 396 12.40 -0.04 6.76
C ALA A 396 11.92 1.41 6.83
N VAL A 397 12.48 2.28 5.99
CA VAL A 397 12.15 3.70 5.90
C VAL A 397 11.76 4.04 4.47
N LEU A 398 10.62 4.70 4.33
CA LEU A 398 10.09 5.15 3.05
C LEU A 398 9.83 6.66 3.06
N TYR A 399 10.43 7.35 2.09
CA TYR A 399 9.98 8.67 1.67
C TYR A 399 9.44 8.57 0.25
N LEU A 400 8.12 8.57 0.12
CA LEU A 400 7.41 8.43 -1.15
C LEU A 400 6.52 9.64 -1.38
N GLU A 401 6.67 10.30 -2.53
CA GLU A 401 5.73 11.35 -2.95
C GLU A 401 4.48 10.75 -3.61
N SER A 402 4.62 9.53 -4.17
CA SER A 402 3.51 8.72 -4.65
C SER A 402 3.72 7.24 -4.36
N PHE A 403 2.65 6.49 -4.08
CA PHE A 403 2.73 5.05 -3.78
C PHE A 403 2.71 4.16 -5.03
N GLY A 404 2.43 4.72 -6.22
CA GLY A 404 2.32 3.98 -7.47
C GLY A 404 1.04 3.13 -7.51
N ASN A 405 1.08 1.94 -6.91
CA ASN A 405 -0.10 1.06 -6.71
C ASN A 405 -0.36 0.96 -5.19
N PRO A 406 -1.23 1.83 -4.63
CA PRO A 406 -1.47 1.91 -3.19
C PRO A 406 -2.18 0.69 -2.61
N ARG A 407 -3.03 -0.02 -3.38
CA ARG A 407 -3.67 -1.26 -2.90
C ARG A 407 -2.63 -2.35 -2.67
N LYS A 408 -1.72 -2.54 -3.64
CA LYS A 408 -0.57 -3.44 -3.51
C LYS A 408 0.38 -2.97 -2.41
N PHE A 409 0.66 -1.67 -2.33
CA PHE A 409 1.47 -1.09 -1.25
C PHE A 409 0.86 -1.40 0.13
N ALA A 410 -0.44 -1.17 0.32
CA ALA A 410 -1.12 -1.41 1.59
C ALA A 410 -0.97 -2.86 2.02
N TRP A 411 -1.19 -3.76 1.07
CA TRP A 411 -1.07 -5.19 1.29
C TRP A 411 0.37 -5.61 1.66
N LEU A 412 1.38 -5.12 0.93
CA LEU A 412 2.80 -5.38 1.21
C LEU A 412 3.25 -4.78 2.54
N ALA A 413 2.89 -3.53 2.82
CA ALA A 413 3.20 -2.81 4.05
C ALA A 413 2.61 -3.53 5.27
N ARG A 414 1.35 -3.98 5.20
CA ARG A 414 0.71 -4.77 6.26
C ARG A 414 1.42 -6.10 6.50
N ARG A 415 1.92 -6.74 5.45
CA ARG A 415 2.65 -8.02 5.54
C ARG A 415 4.02 -7.83 6.20
N ILE A 416 4.86 -6.96 5.66
CA ILE A 416 6.22 -6.73 6.19
C ILE A 416 6.19 -6.10 7.58
N GLY A 417 5.23 -5.19 7.83
CA GLY A 417 5.02 -4.50 9.11
C GLY A 417 4.82 -5.46 10.29
N ARG A 418 4.40 -6.71 10.05
CA ARG A 418 4.27 -7.72 11.11
C ARG A 418 5.59 -8.32 11.57
N THR A 419 6.63 -8.16 10.77
CA THR A 419 7.98 -8.71 11.04
C THR A 419 9.02 -7.63 11.22
N LYS A 420 8.86 -6.48 10.55
CA LYS A 420 9.83 -5.40 10.48
C LYS A 420 9.07 -4.08 10.53
N PRO A 421 9.37 -3.17 11.46
CA PRO A 421 8.73 -1.86 11.49
C PRO A 421 8.96 -1.11 10.18
N LEU A 422 7.91 -0.46 9.68
CA LEU A 422 7.94 0.36 8.48
C LEU A 422 7.65 1.82 8.87
N ILE A 423 8.60 2.70 8.64
CA ILE A 423 8.47 4.14 8.90
C ILE A 423 8.24 4.86 7.57
N VAL A 424 7.23 5.72 7.52
CA VAL A 424 6.88 6.51 6.32
C VAL A 424 6.92 7.99 6.66
N LEU A 425 7.78 8.74 5.99
CA LEU A 425 7.84 10.19 6.12
C LEU A 425 6.72 10.84 5.30
N ARG A 426 5.78 11.49 5.98
CA ARG A 426 4.61 12.15 5.40
C ARG A 426 5.04 13.46 4.74
N SER A 427 5.03 13.51 3.41
CA SER A 427 5.31 14.73 2.62
C SER A 427 4.02 15.37 2.11
N GLY A 428 4.06 16.64 1.65
CA GLY A 428 2.94 17.24 0.90
C GLY A 428 1.59 17.27 1.64
N ALA A 429 1.61 17.55 2.95
CA ALA A 429 0.40 17.58 3.78
C ALA A 429 -0.45 18.85 3.58
N SER A 430 0.17 19.98 3.23
CA SER A 430 -0.53 21.26 3.01
C SER A 430 -0.83 21.48 1.53
N PRO A 431 -1.93 22.18 1.18
CA PRO A 431 -2.26 22.49 -0.22
C PRO A 431 -1.12 23.18 -0.98
N ILE A 432 -0.36 24.05 -0.30
CA ILE A 432 0.80 24.75 -0.87
C ILE A 432 1.94 23.75 -1.16
N ALA A 433 2.25 22.85 -0.22
CA ALA A 433 3.27 21.82 -0.42
C ALA A 433 2.86 20.83 -1.53
N GLN A 434 1.56 20.56 -1.68
CA GLN A 434 1.02 19.76 -2.77
C GLN A 434 1.20 20.45 -4.12
N GLN A 435 0.94 21.76 -4.19
CA GLN A 435 1.15 22.55 -5.40
C GLN A 435 2.64 22.65 -5.78
N ALA A 436 3.53 22.79 -4.80
CA ALA A 436 4.98 22.75 -5.03
C ALA A 436 5.45 21.36 -5.49
N ALA A 437 4.93 20.28 -4.89
CA ALA A 437 5.23 18.93 -5.33
C ALA A 437 4.79 18.69 -6.78
N LEU A 438 3.62 19.20 -7.21
CA LEU A 438 3.14 19.12 -8.60
C LEU A 438 4.08 19.77 -9.63
N SER A 439 4.81 20.83 -9.24
CA SER A 439 5.83 21.44 -10.11
C SER A 439 7.13 20.63 -10.21
N HIS A 440 7.34 19.66 -9.31
CA HIS A 440 8.52 18.80 -9.26
C HIS A 440 8.22 17.35 -9.69
N THR A 441 7.00 16.87 -9.52
CA THR A 441 6.53 15.54 -9.92
C THR A 441 5.15 15.66 -10.58
N ALA A 442 4.98 15.09 -11.78
CA ALA A 442 3.74 15.15 -12.56
C ALA A 442 2.55 14.35 -11.94
N ALA A 443 2.63 13.98 -10.65
CA ALA A 443 1.66 13.10 -9.99
C ALA A 443 0.71 13.89 -9.07
N THR A 444 -0.60 13.67 -9.24
CA THR A 444 -1.65 14.24 -8.40
C THR A 444 -1.46 13.83 -6.94
N SER A 445 -1.41 14.81 -6.02
CA SER A 445 -1.19 14.53 -4.60
C SER A 445 -2.47 14.03 -3.91
N THR A 446 -2.38 12.85 -3.30
CA THR A 446 -3.45 12.27 -2.47
C THR A 446 -3.74 13.10 -1.21
N PRO A 447 -5.00 13.24 -0.76
CA PRO A 447 -5.32 13.89 0.52
C PRO A 447 -4.62 13.24 1.73
N ARG A 448 -4.19 14.05 2.71
CA ARG A 448 -3.53 13.58 3.95
C ARG A 448 -4.38 12.53 4.69
N SER A 449 -5.69 12.77 4.79
CA SER A 449 -6.63 11.88 5.48
C SER A 449 -6.65 10.46 4.91
N THR A 450 -6.48 10.31 3.59
CA THR A 450 -6.39 9.01 2.91
C THR A 450 -5.05 8.33 3.20
N ARG A 451 -3.94 9.08 3.19
CA ARG A 451 -2.62 8.54 3.54
C ARG A 451 -2.56 8.10 5.01
N ASP A 452 -3.09 8.90 5.93
CA ASP A 452 -3.14 8.55 7.35
C ASP A 452 -4.04 7.32 7.61
N ALA A 453 -5.09 7.11 6.81
CA ALA A 453 -5.91 5.90 6.87
C ALA A 453 -5.14 4.66 6.41
N LEU A 454 -4.40 4.77 5.29
CA LEU A 454 -3.50 3.73 4.79
C LEU A 454 -2.47 3.33 5.87
N LEU A 455 -1.74 4.30 6.43
CA LEU A 455 -0.67 4.01 7.39
C LEU A 455 -1.21 3.30 8.65
N ARG A 456 -2.34 3.78 9.19
CA ARG A 456 -3.01 3.14 10.33
C ARG A 456 -3.46 1.70 10.05
N GLN A 457 -4.06 1.44 8.88
CA GLN A 457 -4.53 0.10 8.51
C GLN A 457 -3.38 -0.90 8.28
N THR A 458 -2.20 -0.40 7.88
CA THR A 458 -1.01 -1.20 7.57
C THR A 458 -0.06 -1.38 8.74
N GLY A 459 -0.22 -0.60 9.82
CA GLY A 459 0.72 -0.59 10.94
C GLY A 459 2.02 0.18 10.65
N ALA A 460 2.09 0.90 9.52
CA ALA A 460 3.22 1.74 9.20
C ALA A 460 3.24 2.99 10.11
N ILE A 461 4.41 3.33 10.63
CA ILE A 461 4.62 4.49 11.50
C ILE A 461 4.79 5.72 10.62
N GLY A 462 3.80 6.61 10.62
CA GLY A 462 3.83 7.86 9.87
C GLY A 462 4.45 8.99 10.67
N VAL A 463 5.58 9.53 10.21
CA VAL A 463 6.28 10.67 10.84
C VAL A 463 6.19 11.91 9.96
N ASP A 464 6.24 13.11 10.53
CA ASP A 464 6.08 14.36 9.78
C ASP A 464 7.41 15.06 9.44
N ASP A 465 8.51 14.71 10.11
CA ASP A 465 9.83 15.31 9.87
C ASP A 465 11.01 14.34 10.12
N LEU A 466 12.22 14.77 9.74
CA LEU A 466 13.43 13.96 9.84
C LEU A 466 13.93 13.77 11.29
N ALA A 467 13.62 14.69 12.21
CA ALA A 467 14.03 14.56 13.61
C ALA A 467 13.18 13.49 14.30
N GLU A 468 11.86 13.51 14.06
CA GLU A 468 10.92 12.47 14.50
C GLU A 468 11.28 11.10 13.89
N LEU A 469 11.60 11.06 12.60
CA LEU A 469 12.06 9.84 11.92
C LEU A 469 13.30 9.24 12.62
N ALA A 470 14.34 10.04 12.84
CA ALA A 470 15.55 9.59 13.50
C ALA A 470 15.30 9.15 14.96
N ALA A 471 14.41 9.85 15.67
CA ALA A 471 13.99 9.50 17.02
C ALA A 471 13.31 8.13 17.08
N VAL A 472 12.31 7.88 16.21
CA VAL A 472 11.61 6.60 16.10
C VAL A 472 12.58 5.48 15.75
N LEU A 473 13.51 5.70 14.80
CA LEU A 473 14.55 4.72 14.45
C LEU A 473 15.42 4.35 15.64
N CYS A 474 15.85 5.33 16.44
CA CYS A 474 16.67 5.08 17.62
C CYS A 474 15.91 4.30 18.69
N VAL A 475 14.63 4.61 18.91
CA VAL A 475 13.79 3.85 19.85
C VAL A 475 13.64 2.40 19.37
N LEU A 476 13.26 2.19 18.11
CA LEU A 476 13.10 0.83 17.54
C LEU A 476 14.41 0.03 17.51
N SER A 477 15.54 0.69 17.29
CA SER A 477 16.85 0.02 17.15
C SER A 477 17.50 -0.28 18.50
N TRP A 478 17.22 0.51 19.55
CA TRP A 478 17.96 0.43 20.82
C TRP A 478 17.10 0.01 22.02
N GLN A 479 15.77 0.03 21.89
CA GLN A 479 14.83 -0.27 22.97
C GLN A 479 13.87 -1.41 22.59
N PRO A 480 13.43 -2.21 23.58
CA PRO A 480 12.33 -3.15 23.36
C PRO A 480 11.01 -2.42 23.10
N LEU A 481 10.08 -3.09 22.43
CA LEU A 481 8.74 -2.53 22.21
C LEU A 481 7.99 -2.42 23.55
N PRO A 482 7.27 -1.32 23.81
CA PRO A 482 6.41 -1.20 25.00
C PRO A 482 5.23 -2.17 24.89
N ALA A 483 4.78 -2.73 26.01
CA ALA A 483 3.62 -3.62 26.05
C ALA A 483 2.27 -2.89 25.81
N GLY A 484 2.26 -1.57 25.98
CA GLY A 484 1.09 -0.71 25.87
C GLY A 484 1.45 0.77 25.99
N PRO A 485 0.44 1.66 26.05
CA PRO A 485 0.65 3.10 26.08
C PRO A 485 0.94 3.66 27.49
N ARG A 486 1.00 2.82 28.53
CA ARG A 486 1.11 3.28 29.92
C ARG A 486 2.55 3.70 30.24
N VAL A 487 2.73 4.97 30.59
CA VAL A 487 4.04 5.57 30.84
C VAL A 487 4.18 6.01 32.30
N ALA A 488 5.40 5.91 32.81
CA ALA A 488 5.81 6.62 34.02
C ALA A 488 6.88 7.66 33.67
N VAL A 489 6.84 8.78 34.39
CA VAL A 489 7.86 9.82 34.33
C VAL A 489 8.60 9.86 35.67
N ILE A 490 9.93 9.85 35.64
CA ILE A 490 10.76 10.03 36.83
C ILE A 490 11.86 11.06 36.58
N SER A 491 11.93 12.09 37.42
CA SER A 491 12.83 13.23 37.23
C SER A 491 13.52 13.64 38.53
N ASN A 492 14.76 14.12 38.43
CA ASN A 492 15.46 14.78 39.53
C ASN A 492 15.22 16.30 39.58
N ALA A 493 14.34 16.79 38.72
CA ALA A 493 13.88 18.17 38.71
C ALA A 493 12.38 18.23 38.36
N GLY A 494 11.54 18.61 39.31
CA GLY A 494 10.08 18.64 39.16
C GLY A 494 9.58 19.36 37.91
N GLY A 495 10.14 20.53 37.58
CA GLY A 495 9.76 21.28 36.37
C GLY A 495 9.97 20.50 35.07
N LEU A 496 11.06 19.73 34.95
CA LEU A 496 11.30 18.86 33.80
C LEU A 496 10.37 17.65 33.80
N GLY A 497 10.03 17.13 34.98
CA GLY A 497 9.04 16.06 35.14
C GLY A 497 7.67 16.47 34.63
N VAL A 498 7.21 17.70 34.94
CA VAL A 498 5.94 18.25 34.46
C VAL A 498 5.96 18.44 32.95
N LEU A 499 7.01 19.06 32.39
CA LEU A 499 7.11 19.25 30.93
C LEU A 499 7.10 17.92 30.17
N ALA A 500 7.78 16.90 30.69
CA ALA A 500 7.75 15.57 30.09
C ALA A 500 6.39 14.89 30.25
N ALA A 501 5.70 15.11 31.37
CA ALA A 501 4.36 14.57 31.56
C ALA A 501 3.34 15.19 30.61
N ASP A 502 3.38 16.51 30.43
CA ASP A 502 2.55 17.22 29.46
C ASP A 502 2.84 16.75 28.03
N ALA A 503 4.12 16.60 27.66
CA ALA A 503 4.51 16.07 26.36
C ALA A 503 3.97 14.65 26.12
N CYS A 504 4.06 13.77 27.12
CA CYS A 504 3.51 12.41 27.06
C CYS A 504 1.98 12.43 26.89
N ALA A 505 1.27 13.23 27.67
CA ALA A 505 -0.19 13.36 27.58
C ALA A 505 -0.63 13.92 26.22
N GLN A 506 0.06 14.94 25.69
CA GLN A 506 -0.20 15.50 24.37
C GLN A 506 0.07 14.50 23.23
N ALA A 507 1.04 13.60 23.41
CA ALA A 507 1.30 12.51 22.47
C ALA A 507 0.30 11.34 22.60
N GLY A 508 -0.61 11.36 23.59
CA GLY A 508 -1.62 10.33 23.80
C GLY A 508 -1.16 9.13 24.65
N LEU A 509 -0.04 9.25 25.38
CA LEU A 509 0.40 8.24 26.34
C LEU A 509 -0.41 8.35 27.64
N GLU A 510 -0.59 7.22 28.33
CA GLU A 510 -1.46 7.10 29.50
C GLU A 510 -0.65 7.05 30.80
N PHE A 511 -1.05 7.82 31.82
CA PHE A 511 -0.37 7.80 33.11
C PHE A 511 -1.01 6.76 34.04
N SER A 512 -0.26 5.71 34.35
CA SER A 512 -0.69 4.67 35.30
C SER A 512 -0.43 5.06 36.75
N VAL A 513 -1.31 4.66 37.66
CA VAL A 513 -1.05 4.66 39.11
C VAL A 513 -0.03 3.56 39.42
N LEU A 514 1.06 3.91 40.10
CA LEU A 514 2.11 2.95 40.49
C LEU A 514 1.56 1.97 41.52
N GLN A 515 1.80 0.67 41.32
CA GLN A 515 1.23 -0.37 42.18
C GLN A 515 2.21 -0.89 43.24
N ARG A 516 3.49 -1.00 42.87
CA ARG A 516 4.54 -1.60 43.69
C ARG A 516 5.70 -0.65 43.98
N ALA A 517 5.94 0.32 43.11
CA ALA A 517 7.05 1.25 43.27
C ALA A 517 6.81 2.29 44.38
N GLU A 518 5.57 2.78 44.55
CA GLU A 518 5.27 3.92 45.43
C GLU A 518 5.73 3.73 46.89
N PRO A 519 5.47 2.60 47.57
CA PRO A 519 5.95 2.41 48.95
C PRO A 519 7.49 2.43 49.05
N GLY A 520 8.18 1.73 48.14
CA GLY A 520 9.65 1.70 48.12
C GLY A 520 10.28 3.05 47.75
N LEU A 521 9.59 3.86 46.93
CA LEU A 521 9.98 5.23 46.64
C LEU A 521 9.78 6.14 47.85
N ALA A 522 8.67 6.00 48.58
CA ALA A 522 8.40 6.80 49.78
C ALA A 522 9.44 6.54 50.90
N ASP A 523 9.93 5.31 51.03
CA ASP A 523 11.00 4.97 52.00
C ASP A 523 12.38 5.48 51.56
N LEU A 524 12.62 5.59 50.25
CA LEU A 524 13.92 5.94 49.67
C LEU A 524 14.12 7.46 49.49
N LEU A 525 13.03 8.19 49.23
CA LEU A 525 13.05 9.59 48.85
C LEU A 525 12.81 10.52 50.06
N PRO A 526 13.31 11.77 50.02
CA PRO A 526 13.04 12.75 51.08
C PRO A 526 11.55 13.14 51.12
N ALA A 527 11.09 13.69 52.24
CA ALA A 527 9.66 14.02 52.46
C ALA A 527 9.10 15.05 51.47
N GLU A 528 9.97 15.89 50.90
CA GLU A 528 9.63 16.90 49.90
C GLU A 528 9.49 16.33 48.47
N ALA A 529 9.89 15.08 48.25
CA ALA A 529 9.77 14.38 46.97
C ALA A 529 8.34 13.90 46.70
N SER A 530 8.01 13.66 45.43
CA SER A 530 6.78 12.99 45.02
C SER A 530 7.07 11.54 44.61
N ALA A 531 6.52 10.58 45.35
CA ALA A 531 6.59 9.15 45.02
C ALA A 531 5.48 8.67 44.06
N ARG A 532 4.54 9.57 43.68
CA ARG A 532 3.47 9.27 42.71
C ARG A 532 3.97 9.49 41.30
N ASN A 533 3.22 9.06 40.28
CA ASN A 533 3.55 9.32 38.87
C ASN A 533 2.93 10.67 38.41
N PRO A 534 3.71 11.67 37.95
CA PRO A 534 5.17 11.71 37.78
C PRO A 534 5.98 11.74 39.09
N VAL A 535 7.05 10.93 39.14
CA VAL A 535 7.96 10.82 40.29
C VAL A 535 8.95 11.98 40.25
N ASP A 536 8.96 12.80 41.29
CA ASP A 536 9.95 13.88 41.49
C ASP A 536 10.84 13.52 42.65
N THR A 537 12.10 13.17 42.36
CA THR A 537 13.05 12.78 43.39
C THR A 537 13.73 13.96 44.06
N THR A 538 13.44 15.19 43.62
CA THR A 538 14.15 16.44 43.95
C THR A 538 15.59 16.46 43.44
N ALA A 539 16.19 17.66 43.41
CA ALA A 539 17.54 17.90 42.90
C ALA A 539 18.66 17.58 43.91
N THR A 540 18.32 17.25 45.16
CA THR A 540 19.26 17.09 46.27
C THR A 540 19.74 15.65 46.47
N ILE A 541 19.09 14.67 45.84
CA ILE A 541 19.47 13.27 45.97
C ILE A 541 20.69 12.91 45.10
N ASP A 542 21.46 11.91 45.54
CA ASP A 542 22.60 11.41 44.77
C ASP A 542 22.18 10.53 43.59
N ALA A 543 23.12 10.31 42.66
CA ALA A 543 22.89 9.53 41.44
C ALA A 543 22.52 8.06 41.73
N ALA A 544 23.06 7.48 42.80
CA ALA A 544 22.80 6.09 43.18
C ALA A 544 21.35 5.92 43.64
N THR A 545 20.87 6.83 44.48
CA THR A 545 19.48 6.89 44.96
C THR A 545 18.53 7.10 43.79
N PHE A 546 18.85 8.02 42.85
CA PHE A 546 18.05 8.23 41.65
C PHE A 546 17.93 6.96 40.80
N CYS A 547 19.04 6.26 40.57
CA CYS A 547 19.06 5.03 39.80
C CYS A 547 18.27 3.91 40.48
N ARG A 548 18.31 3.80 41.82
CA ARG A 548 17.47 2.84 42.56
C ARG A 548 15.98 3.16 42.41
N SER A 549 15.61 4.44 42.41
CA SER A 549 14.22 4.87 42.13
C SER A 549 13.79 4.51 40.71
N VAL A 550 14.65 4.71 39.70
CA VAL A 550 14.40 4.27 38.31
C VAL A 550 14.16 2.77 38.24
N GLU A 551 14.98 1.97 38.94
CA GLU A 551 14.85 0.51 38.98
C GLU A 551 13.53 0.05 39.62
N LEU A 552 13.08 0.71 40.70
CA LEU A 552 11.77 0.43 41.32
C LEU A 552 10.62 0.67 40.35
N VAL A 553 10.60 1.81 39.66
CA VAL A 553 9.54 2.16 38.70
C VAL A 553 9.58 1.22 37.49
N LEU A 554 10.77 0.88 36.99
CA LEU A 554 10.93 -0.02 35.86
C LEU A 554 10.36 -1.42 36.16
N ARG A 555 10.43 -1.88 37.41
CA ARG A 555 9.86 -3.16 37.88
C ARG A 555 8.35 -3.13 38.13
N ASP A 556 7.69 -1.97 38.08
CA ASP A 556 6.26 -1.84 38.39
C ASP A 556 5.38 -2.36 37.24
N PRO A 557 4.50 -3.36 37.44
CA PRO A 557 3.69 -3.95 36.35
C PRO A 557 2.66 -2.98 35.73
N ALA A 558 2.38 -1.83 36.38
CA ALA A 558 1.48 -0.82 35.83
C ALA A 558 2.12 0.01 34.71
N VAL A 559 3.44 -0.03 34.58
CA VAL A 559 4.23 0.78 33.65
C VAL A 559 4.65 -0.04 32.44
N ASP A 560 4.40 0.43 31.22
CA ASP A 560 4.85 -0.20 29.97
C ASP A 560 6.12 0.46 29.40
N ALA A 561 6.35 1.74 29.71
CA ALA A 561 7.51 2.53 29.29
C ALA A 561 7.91 3.59 30.33
N LEU A 562 9.19 3.99 30.34
CA LEU A 562 9.72 4.99 31.25
C LEU A 562 10.34 6.18 30.49
N VAL A 563 9.95 7.39 30.85
CA VAL A 563 10.61 8.63 30.42
C VAL A 563 11.35 9.22 31.62
N VAL A 564 12.64 9.49 31.44
CA VAL A 564 13.55 9.90 32.53
C VAL A 564 14.16 11.26 32.22
N PRO A 565 13.47 12.38 32.52
CA PRO A 565 14.07 13.70 32.44
C PRO A 565 15.14 13.87 33.52
N VAL A 566 16.33 14.31 33.12
CA VAL A 566 17.45 14.51 34.03
C VAL A 566 18.14 15.83 33.78
N LEU A 567 18.57 16.44 34.88
CA LEU A 567 19.41 17.63 34.89
C LEU A 567 20.69 17.36 35.67
N ARG A 568 21.84 17.76 35.12
CA ARG A 568 23.09 17.81 35.87
C ARG A 568 23.05 19.02 36.81
N THR A 569 23.22 18.78 38.11
CA THR A 569 23.33 19.82 39.12
C THR A 569 24.74 19.86 39.69
N ALA A 570 25.03 20.81 40.57
CA ALA A 570 26.28 20.81 41.33
C ALA A 570 26.37 19.63 42.33
N VAL A 571 25.24 19.02 42.66
CA VAL A 571 25.11 17.94 43.64
C VAL A 571 25.24 16.56 42.98
N SER A 572 24.63 16.38 41.81
CA SER A 572 24.52 15.05 41.17
C SER A 572 24.38 15.13 39.65
N ASP A 573 24.91 14.12 38.97
CA ASP A 573 24.66 13.83 37.55
C ASP A 573 24.24 12.36 37.42
N PRO A 574 22.94 12.04 37.36
CA PRO A 574 22.47 10.66 37.29
C PRO A 574 22.66 10.03 35.91
N ALA A 575 22.79 10.83 34.84
CA ALA A 575 22.74 10.33 33.47
C ALA A 575 23.78 9.23 33.16
N PRO A 576 25.06 9.33 33.57
CA PRO A 576 26.07 8.30 33.25
C PRO A 576 25.73 6.91 33.79
N ALA A 577 25.02 6.82 34.93
CA ALA A 577 24.71 5.55 35.60
C ALA A 577 23.40 4.89 35.11
N LEU A 578 22.61 5.58 34.28
CA LEU A 578 21.31 5.08 33.82
C LEU A 578 21.43 3.86 32.92
N ALA A 579 22.38 3.85 31.98
CA ALA A 579 22.55 2.72 31.06
C ALA A 579 22.89 1.43 31.81
N ASP A 580 23.80 1.48 32.79
CA ASP A 580 24.13 0.33 33.64
C ASP A 580 22.94 -0.13 34.49
N THR A 581 22.16 0.81 35.01
CA THR A 581 20.97 0.52 35.81
C THR A 581 19.91 -0.21 35.00
N VAL A 582 19.63 0.27 33.79
CA VAL A 582 18.69 -0.38 32.88
C VAL A 582 19.23 -1.72 32.40
N ALA A 583 20.54 -1.84 32.14
CA ALA A 583 21.17 -3.10 31.76
C ALA A 583 20.99 -4.18 32.85
N ARG A 584 21.21 -3.84 34.13
CA ARG A 584 20.96 -4.74 35.26
C ARG A 584 19.49 -5.15 35.36
N ALA A 585 18.57 -4.18 35.29
CA ALA A 585 17.14 -4.48 35.35
C ALA A 585 16.66 -5.37 34.19
N ARG A 586 17.21 -5.18 32.98
CA ARG A 586 16.95 -6.07 31.83
C ARG A 586 17.46 -7.48 32.06
N ALA A 587 18.65 -7.63 32.64
CA ALA A 587 19.20 -8.94 33.01
C ALA A 587 18.33 -9.68 34.04
N ASP A 588 17.65 -8.93 34.92
CA ASP A 588 16.68 -9.46 35.89
C ASP A 588 15.28 -9.76 35.29
N GLY A 589 15.10 -9.59 33.98
CA GLY A 589 13.84 -9.86 33.27
C GLY A 589 12.91 -8.66 33.11
N PHE A 590 13.33 -7.44 33.46
CA PHE A 590 12.53 -6.22 33.34
C PHE A 590 12.95 -5.39 32.11
N GLY A 591 12.48 -5.81 30.93
CA GLY A 591 12.86 -5.24 29.63
C GLY A 591 11.87 -4.24 29.05
N LYS A 592 11.62 -3.11 29.71
CA LYS A 592 10.77 -2.03 29.18
C LYS A 592 11.60 -0.94 28.48
N PRO A 593 11.05 -0.21 27.50
CA PRO A 593 11.73 0.93 26.90
C PRO A 593 11.94 2.06 27.92
N VAL A 594 13.14 2.62 27.90
CA VAL A 594 13.57 3.77 28.72
C VAL A 594 14.14 4.84 27.81
N LEU A 595 13.51 6.02 27.82
CA LEU A 595 13.94 7.20 27.08
C LEU A 595 14.42 8.26 28.06
N VAL A 596 15.60 8.82 27.83
CA VAL A 596 16.21 9.81 28.73
C VAL A 596 16.07 11.20 28.10
N VAL A 597 15.62 12.20 28.85
CA VAL A 597 15.57 13.59 28.39
C VAL A 597 16.61 14.40 29.14
N ARG A 598 17.65 14.89 28.47
CA ARG A 598 18.75 15.64 29.08
C ARG A 598 18.59 17.12 28.79
N ALA A 599 18.03 17.85 29.75
CA ALA A 599 17.89 19.30 29.62
C ALA A 599 19.27 19.96 29.49
N GLY A 600 19.51 20.66 28.37
CA GLY A 600 20.79 21.30 28.06
C GLY A 600 21.74 20.48 27.17
N GLN A 601 21.33 19.30 26.69
CA GLN A 601 22.04 18.60 25.61
C GLN A 601 22.03 19.47 24.33
N ARG A 602 23.15 19.54 23.61
CA ARG A 602 23.26 20.34 22.38
C ARG A 602 22.67 19.60 21.19
N GLU A 603 23.00 18.33 21.09
CA GLU A 603 22.50 17.42 20.06
C GLU A 603 21.03 17.13 20.33
N SER A 604 20.19 17.12 19.31
CA SER A 604 18.77 16.77 19.49
C SER A 604 18.59 15.33 19.99
N LEU A 605 19.47 14.43 19.53
CA LEU A 605 19.44 13.00 19.80
C LEU A 605 20.86 12.47 20.00
N ALA A 606 21.07 11.67 21.04
CA ALA A 606 22.32 10.96 21.32
C ALA A 606 22.00 9.64 22.05
N SER A 607 23.00 9.00 22.65
CA SER A 607 22.78 7.77 23.42
C SER A 607 23.69 7.62 24.62
N LEU A 608 23.20 6.93 25.66
CA LEU A 608 23.99 6.37 26.75
C LEU A 608 24.15 4.87 26.53
N THR A 609 25.33 4.31 26.77
CA THR A 609 25.64 2.90 26.47
C THR A 609 26.26 2.18 27.66
N ALA A 610 25.82 0.95 27.90
CA ALA A 610 26.39 0.03 28.88
C ALA A 610 26.24 -1.42 28.38
N GLY A 611 27.35 -2.07 28.03
CA GLY A 611 27.33 -3.35 27.33
C GLY A 611 26.48 -3.26 26.05
N ASP A 612 25.54 -4.19 25.88
CA ASP A 612 24.59 -4.20 24.75
C ASP A 612 23.38 -3.27 24.95
N THR A 613 23.25 -2.63 26.13
CA THR A 613 22.15 -1.69 26.40
C THR A 613 22.51 -0.30 25.91
N ARG A 614 21.65 0.26 25.07
CA ARG A 614 21.78 1.62 24.55
C ARG A 614 20.49 2.40 24.79
N LEU A 615 20.54 3.48 25.56
CA LEU A 615 19.40 4.33 25.87
C LEU A 615 19.41 5.58 24.97
N PRO A 616 18.33 5.89 24.23
CA PRO A 616 18.24 7.13 23.49
C PRO A 616 18.14 8.34 24.45
N THR A 617 18.94 9.37 24.19
CA THR A 617 18.91 10.64 24.94
C THR A 617 18.42 11.79 24.06
N PHE A 618 17.38 12.48 24.52
CA PHE A 618 16.74 13.58 23.80
C PHE A 618 17.06 14.91 24.47
N ALA A 619 17.25 15.97 23.68
CA ALA A 619 17.33 17.34 24.20
C ALA A 619 15.97 17.89 24.65
N ASP A 620 14.87 17.34 24.10
CA ASP A 620 13.50 17.82 24.29
C ASP A 620 12.54 16.65 24.58
N ALA A 621 11.59 16.89 25.50
CA ALA A 621 10.64 15.87 25.93
C ALA A 621 9.52 15.61 24.91
N THR A 622 9.16 16.58 24.09
CA THR A 622 8.14 16.45 23.04
C THR A 622 8.54 15.43 22.00
N LEU A 623 9.80 15.50 21.53
CA LEU A 623 10.34 14.53 20.58
C LEU A 623 10.40 13.11 21.18
N ALA A 624 10.82 12.98 22.44
CA ALA A 624 10.85 11.69 23.14
C ALA A 624 9.45 11.08 23.28
N ALA A 625 8.47 11.88 23.71
CA ALA A 625 7.09 11.45 23.89
C ALA A 625 6.44 11.02 22.57
N ARG A 626 6.62 11.79 21.49
CA ARG A 626 6.12 11.45 20.15
C ARG A 626 6.69 10.14 19.64
N ALA A 627 8.01 9.98 19.68
CA ALA A 627 8.66 8.75 19.23
C ALA A 627 8.20 7.52 20.04
N LEU A 628 8.01 7.67 21.35
CA LEU A 628 7.48 6.60 22.19
C LEU A 628 6.02 6.27 21.85
N ALA A 629 5.17 7.29 21.63
CA ALA A 629 3.76 7.10 21.25
C ALA A 629 3.63 6.38 19.90
N ASP A 630 4.44 6.75 18.91
CA ASP A 630 4.49 6.09 17.60
C ASP A 630 4.86 4.61 17.71
N VAL A 631 5.90 4.30 18.50
CA VAL A 631 6.35 2.91 18.73
C VAL A 631 5.33 2.13 19.56
N ALA A 632 4.66 2.76 20.52
CA ALA A 632 3.56 2.16 21.28
C ALA A 632 2.34 1.87 20.40
N GLY A 633 2.00 2.77 19.47
CA GLY A 633 0.95 2.57 18.47
C GLY A 633 1.24 1.37 17.58
N TYR A 634 2.49 1.25 17.10
CA TYR A 634 2.96 0.09 16.33
C TYR A 634 2.90 -1.22 17.15
N SER A 635 3.40 -1.21 18.38
CA SER A 635 3.34 -2.37 19.28
C SER A 635 1.89 -2.81 19.54
N GLY A 636 1.01 -1.85 19.81
CA GLY A 636 -0.42 -2.08 19.98
C GLY A 636 -1.09 -2.61 18.71
N TRP A 637 -0.59 -2.28 17.51
CA TRP A 637 -1.06 -2.87 16.25
C TRP A 637 -0.53 -4.30 16.05
N LEU A 638 0.73 -4.57 16.40
CA LEU A 638 1.33 -5.90 16.33
C LEU A 638 0.61 -6.91 17.22
N ALA A 639 0.26 -6.51 18.44
CA ALA A 639 -0.42 -7.34 19.42
C ALA A 639 -1.85 -7.73 19.00
N ARG A 640 -2.45 -7.00 18.04
CA ARG A 640 -3.80 -7.28 17.55
C ARG A 640 -3.81 -8.52 16.65
N PRO A 641 -4.78 -9.45 16.82
CA PRO A 641 -5.01 -10.54 15.90
C PRO A 641 -5.24 -10.05 14.46
N ARG A 642 -4.85 -10.86 13.48
CA ARG A 642 -5.17 -10.58 12.07
C ARG A 642 -6.67 -10.78 11.85
N GLY A 643 -7.37 -9.73 11.40
CA GLY A 643 -8.71 -9.86 10.87
C GLY A 643 -8.69 -10.58 9.52
N ALA A 644 -9.76 -11.30 9.19
CA ALA A 644 -10.01 -11.89 7.88
C ALA A 644 -11.08 -11.08 7.14
N VAL A 645 -11.02 -11.09 5.80
CA VAL A 645 -12.12 -10.57 4.97
C VAL A 645 -13.25 -11.60 5.03
N PRO A 646 -14.43 -11.24 5.55
CA PRO A 646 -15.51 -12.21 5.70
C PRO A 646 -16.11 -12.59 4.34
N ASP A 647 -16.54 -13.85 4.24
CA ASP A 647 -17.49 -14.24 3.20
C ASP A 647 -18.89 -13.76 3.62
N LEU A 648 -19.55 -13.00 2.74
CA LEU A 648 -20.80 -12.33 3.03
C LEU A 648 -21.93 -13.03 2.26
N PRO A 649 -22.93 -13.60 2.93
CA PRO A 649 -24.01 -14.27 2.25
C PRO A 649 -24.96 -13.27 1.58
N HIS A 650 -25.74 -13.79 0.61
CA HIS A 650 -26.81 -13.06 -0.08
C HIS A 650 -26.32 -11.86 -0.90
N ILE A 651 -25.17 -11.99 -1.57
CA ILE A 651 -24.70 -11.02 -2.55
C ILE A 651 -25.00 -11.54 -3.95
N ASP A 652 -25.81 -10.81 -4.70
CA ASP A 652 -26.10 -11.06 -6.11
C ASP A 652 -25.30 -10.09 -6.99
N VAL A 653 -24.07 -10.50 -7.32
CA VAL A 653 -23.17 -9.72 -8.16
C VAL A 653 -23.71 -9.58 -9.59
N ALA A 654 -24.49 -10.55 -10.08
CA ALA A 654 -25.02 -10.53 -11.44
C ALA A 654 -26.10 -9.45 -11.56
N ALA A 655 -27.04 -9.39 -10.61
CA ALA A 655 -28.05 -8.34 -10.54
C ALA A 655 -27.39 -6.95 -10.41
N ALA A 656 -26.43 -6.80 -9.50
CA ALA A 656 -25.72 -5.55 -9.29
C ALA A 656 -25.01 -5.04 -10.56
N ARG A 657 -24.33 -5.92 -11.30
CA ARG A 657 -23.70 -5.58 -12.58
C ARG A 657 -24.72 -5.24 -13.67
N GLY A 658 -25.88 -5.89 -13.67
CA GLY A 658 -26.99 -5.55 -14.57
C GLY A 658 -27.46 -4.11 -14.39
N VAL A 659 -27.61 -3.65 -13.13
CA VAL A 659 -27.96 -2.25 -12.82
C VAL A 659 -26.87 -1.29 -13.31
N VAL A 660 -25.60 -1.58 -13.02
CA VAL A 660 -24.47 -0.74 -13.45
C VAL A 660 -24.38 -0.64 -14.98
N ALA A 661 -24.49 -1.79 -15.67
CA ALA A 661 -24.46 -1.83 -17.13
C ALA A 661 -25.62 -1.03 -17.73
N GLY A 662 -26.86 -1.23 -17.26
CA GLY A 662 -28.02 -0.49 -17.76
C GLY A 662 -27.95 1.03 -17.52
N ALA A 663 -27.31 1.46 -16.43
CA ALA A 663 -27.07 2.87 -16.16
C ALA A 663 -25.99 3.46 -17.08
N LEU A 664 -24.87 2.74 -17.30
CA LEU A 664 -23.79 3.18 -18.18
C LEU A 664 -24.17 3.12 -19.67
N ASP A 665 -25.05 2.20 -20.07
CA ASP A 665 -25.64 2.20 -21.43
C ASP A 665 -26.46 3.47 -21.68
N ARG A 666 -27.18 3.96 -20.65
CA ARG A 666 -27.95 5.22 -20.72
C ARG A 666 -27.04 6.44 -20.70
N ALA A 667 -25.97 6.40 -19.90
CA ALA A 667 -25.02 7.49 -19.72
C ALA A 667 -23.57 6.97 -19.77
N PRO A 668 -22.98 6.85 -20.98
CA PRO A 668 -21.63 6.27 -21.15
C PRO A 668 -20.51 7.04 -20.46
N GLY A 669 -20.73 8.30 -20.08
CA GLY A 669 -19.78 9.12 -19.31
C GLY A 669 -19.92 8.98 -17.79
N GLY A 670 -20.83 8.12 -17.31
CA GLY A 670 -21.19 8.03 -15.89
C GLY A 670 -22.30 9.00 -15.49
N GLY A 671 -22.71 8.92 -14.22
CA GLY A 671 -23.82 9.72 -13.69
C GLY A 671 -24.34 9.23 -12.34
N TRP A 672 -25.30 9.97 -11.79
CA TRP A 672 -26.03 9.54 -10.58
C TRP A 672 -27.09 8.52 -10.94
N LEU A 673 -27.16 7.42 -10.19
CA LEU A 673 -28.22 6.43 -10.32
C LEU A 673 -29.59 7.01 -9.92
N GLU A 674 -30.64 6.55 -10.59
CA GLU A 674 -32.02 6.85 -10.22
C GLU A 674 -32.40 6.12 -8.91
N PRO A 675 -33.39 6.62 -8.13
CA PRO A 675 -33.71 6.03 -6.83
C PRO A 675 -34.05 4.54 -6.85
N GLY A 676 -34.72 4.06 -7.91
CA GLY A 676 -35.03 2.64 -8.09
C GLY A 676 -33.78 1.79 -8.29
N GLU A 677 -32.83 2.28 -9.10
CA GLU A 677 -31.55 1.63 -9.37
C GLU A 677 -30.66 1.59 -8.12
N VAL A 678 -30.65 2.67 -7.32
CA VAL A 678 -29.97 2.69 -6.02
C VAL A 678 -30.54 1.63 -5.09
N GLN A 679 -31.87 1.50 -5.03
CA GLN A 679 -32.52 0.50 -4.18
C GLN A 679 -32.18 -0.93 -4.62
N GLU A 680 -32.25 -1.21 -5.92
CA GLU A 680 -31.92 -2.53 -6.49
C GLU A 680 -30.44 -2.89 -6.27
N LEU A 681 -29.54 -1.94 -6.49
CA LEU A 681 -28.11 -2.12 -6.28
C LEU A 681 -27.79 -2.41 -4.81
N LEU A 682 -28.29 -1.60 -3.88
CA LEU A 682 -28.05 -1.82 -2.44
C LEU A 682 -28.66 -3.15 -1.95
N ALA A 683 -29.87 -3.49 -2.43
CA ALA A 683 -30.51 -4.76 -2.11
C ALA A 683 -29.71 -5.97 -2.61
N SER A 684 -29.06 -5.86 -3.77
CA SER A 684 -28.19 -6.91 -4.32
C SER A 684 -26.97 -7.22 -3.43
N PHE A 685 -26.59 -6.31 -2.54
CA PHE A 685 -25.55 -6.53 -1.52
C PHE A 685 -26.12 -6.85 -0.13
N GLY A 686 -27.44 -6.99 0.01
CA GLY A 686 -28.11 -7.24 1.29
C GLY A 686 -28.09 -6.05 2.25
N LEU A 687 -27.92 -4.82 1.75
CA LEU A 687 -27.94 -3.62 2.59
C LEU A 687 -29.39 -3.28 3.03
N PRO A 688 -29.62 -2.84 4.28
CA PRO A 688 -30.96 -2.64 4.85
C PRO A 688 -31.58 -1.31 4.40
N VAL A 689 -31.77 -1.15 3.10
CA VAL A 689 -32.46 -0.01 2.48
C VAL A 689 -33.95 -0.04 2.80
N VAL A 690 -34.52 1.12 3.10
CA VAL A 690 -35.96 1.23 3.37
C VAL A 690 -36.74 0.98 2.08
N PRO A 691 -37.69 0.02 2.05
CA PRO A 691 -38.49 -0.24 0.87
C PRO A 691 -39.20 1.03 0.41
N SER A 692 -38.93 1.42 -0.82
CA SER A 692 -39.40 2.67 -1.39
C SER A 692 -40.16 2.44 -2.69
N THR A 693 -41.08 3.32 -3.03
CA THR A 693 -41.82 3.30 -4.30
C THR A 693 -41.70 4.66 -4.95
N VAL A 694 -41.16 4.69 -6.17
CA VAL A 694 -41.14 5.90 -7.00
C VAL A 694 -42.53 6.09 -7.60
N CYS A 695 -43.10 7.27 -7.42
CA CYS A 695 -44.43 7.64 -7.90
C CYS A 695 -44.32 8.92 -8.72
N THR A 696 -44.70 8.83 -10.00
CA THR A 696 -44.66 9.94 -10.96
C THR A 696 -45.93 10.79 -10.93
N ASP A 697 -47.02 10.26 -10.37
CA ASP A 697 -48.25 11.00 -10.11
C ASP A 697 -48.84 10.75 -8.70
N GLU A 698 -49.86 11.55 -8.36
CA GLU A 698 -50.52 11.51 -7.05
C GLU A 698 -51.30 10.19 -6.83
N ALA A 699 -51.84 9.58 -7.90
CA ALA A 699 -52.61 8.34 -7.81
C ALA A 699 -51.70 7.14 -7.51
N GLU A 700 -50.51 7.10 -8.11
CA GLU A 700 -49.46 6.14 -7.76
C GLU A 700 -49.02 6.32 -6.31
N ALA A 701 -48.82 7.57 -5.86
CA ALA A 701 -48.43 7.86 -4.48
C ALA A 701 -49.50 7.41 -3.47
N LEU A 702 -50.78 7.60 -3.79
CA LEU A 702 -51.90 7.13 -2.98
C LEU A 702 -51.98 5.60 -2.94
N THR A 703 -51.74 4.94 -4.07
CA THR A 703 -51.69 3.48 -4.14
C THR A 703 -50.55 2.92 -3.29
N ALA A 704 -49.36 3.53 -3.37
CA ALA A 704 -48.22 3.17 -2.55
C ALA A 704 -48.49 3.39 -1.05
N PHE A 705 -49.08 4.55 -0.68
CA PHE A 705 -49.48 4.87 0.69
C PHE A 705 -50.44 3.82 1.27
N ASN A 706 -51.50 3.48 0.54
CA ASN A 706 -52.49 2.50 0.97
C ASN A 706 -51.89 1.09 1.12
N ARG A 707 -50.94 0.71 0.24
CA ARG A 707 -50.24 -0.58 0.31
C ARG A 707 -49.33 -0.66 1.54
N LEU A 708 -48.67 0.43 1.92
CA LEU A 708 -47.77 0.46 3.07
C LEU A 708 -48.52 0.45 4.41
N GLY A 709 -49.76 0.95 4.46
CA GLY A 709 -50.69 0.77 5.59
C GLY A 709 -50.27 1.42 6.92
N GLY A 710 -49.34 2.37 6.91
CA GLY A 710 -48.79 3.04 8.09
C GLY A 710 -48.32 4.46 7.80
N VAL A 711 -47.57 5.06 8.74
CA VAL A 711 -47.01 6.41 8.58
C VAL A 711 -45.90 6.38 7.52
N VAL A 712 -46.01 7.23 6.51
CA VAL A 712 -45.05 7.32 5.40
C VAL A 712 -44.29 8.65 5.40
N VAL A 713 -43.24 8.68 4.60
CA VAL A 713 -42.48 9.86 4.23
C VAL A 713 -42.61 10.07 2.73
N LEU A 714 -42.82 11.33 2.31
CA LEU A 714 -42.72 11.73 0.91
C LEU A 714 -41.40 12.45 0.68
N LYS A 715 -40.63 11.99 -0.30
CA LYS A 715 -39.39 12.64 -0.72
C LYS A 715 -39.52 13.10 -2.16
N ALA A 716 -39.26 14.35 -2.45
CA ALA A 716 -39.31 14.86 -3.82
C ALA A 716 -38.28 14.17 -4.72
N LEU A 717 -38.72 13.80 -5.92
CA LEU A 717 -37.88 13.51 -7.05
C LEU A 717 -37.90 14.74 -7.97
N ALA A 718 -36.78 15.44 -8.06
CA ALA A 718 -36.67 16.63 -8.88
C ALA A 718 -35.32 16.72 -9.58
N GLU A 719 -35.30 17.25 -10.80
CA GLU A 719 -34.08 17.41 -11.59
C GLU A 719 -33.04 18.26 -10.83
N GLY A 720 -31.79 17.80 -10.73
CA GLY A 720 -30.71 18.47 -9.99
C GLY A 720 -30.90 18.56 -8.46
N LEU A 721 -31.86 17.83 -7.87
CA LEU A 721 -32.04 17.78 -6.42
C LEU A 721 -31.07 16.78 -5.79
N VAL A 722 -29.98 17.32 -5.22
CA VAL A 722 -28.90 16.53 -4.65
C VAL A 722 -29.14 16.27 -3.15
N HIS A 723 -29.36 17.30 -2.33
CA HIS A 723 -29.62 17.15 -0.87
C HIS A 723 -31.10 17.41 -0.51
N LYS A 724 -31.90 16.33 -0.45
CA LYS A 724 -33.36 16.40 -0.26
C LYS A 724 -33.77 17.13 1.03
N GLY A 725 -33.17 16.78 2.16
CA GLY A 725 -33.49 17.39 3.47
C GLY A 725 -33.19 18.89 3.51
N ARG A 726 -31.99 19.29 3.06
CA ARG A 726 -31.54 20.69 3.06
C ARG A 726 -32.33 21.58 2.10
N ALA A 727 -32.79 21.02 0.98
CA ALA A 727 -33.68 21.72 0.04
C ALA A 727 -35.15 21.69 0.48
N GLY A 728 -35.45 21.09 1.65
CA GLY A 728 -36.80 20.90 2.17
C GLY A 728 -37.70 20.11 1.23
N GLY A 729 -37.12 19.12 0.55
CA GLY A 729 -37.81 18.16 -0.31
C GLY A 729 -38.31 16.91 0.41
N VAL A 730 -38.46 16.96 1.74
CA VAL A 730 -38.93 15.83 2.57
C VAL A 730 -40.18 16.25 3.36
N VAL A 731 -41.23 15.42 3.32
CA VAL A 731 -42.45 15.53 4.12
C VAL A 731 -42.48 14.33 5.05
N LEU A 732 -42.27 14.55 6.34
CA LEU A 732 -42.27 13.49 7.36
C LEU A 732 -43.69 13.29 7.93
N ALA A 733 -43.90 12.13 8.57
CA ALA A 733 -45.08 11.82 9.36
C ALA A 733 -46.43 11.93 8.62
N VAL A 734 -46.48 11.49 7.35
CA VAL A 734 -47.72 11.46 6.57
C VAL A 734 -48.54 10.23 6.97
N SER A 735 -49.69 10.45 7.61
CA SER A 735 -50.53 9.41 8.20
C SER A 735 -51.93 9.34 7.60
N THR A 736 -52.34 10.37 6.86
CA THR A 736 -53.66 10.44 6.22
C THR A 736 -53.57 10.77 4.73
N VAL A 737 -54.61 10.41 3.98
CA VAL A 737 -54.74 10.77 2.55
C VAL A 737 -54.70 12.31 2.35
N ALA A 738 -55.29 13.07 3.27
CA ALA A 738 -55.28 14.53 3.20
C ALA A 738 -53.85 15.08 3.34
N GLU A 739 -53.07 14.56 4.29
CA GLU A 739 -51.66 14.91 4.48
C GLU A 739 -50.81 14.50 3.27
N LEU A 740 -51.09 13.34 2.66
CA LEU A 740 -50.40 12.88 1.46
C LEU A 740 -50.59 13.88 0.30
N ARG A 741 -51.85 14.27 0.03
CA ARG A 741 -52.18 15.23 -1.03
C ARG A 741 -51.56 16.60 -0.77
N ALA A 742 -51.63 17.07 0.48
CA ALA A 742 -51.02 18.33 0.89
C ALA A 742 -49.49 18.29 0.72
N GLY A 743 -48.85 17.18 1.11
CA GLY A 743 -47.43 16.96 0.95
C GLY A 743 -47.01 16.92 -0.52
N TRP A 744 -47.76 16.23 -1.37
CA TRP A 744 -47.54 16.19 -2.83
C TRP A 744 -47.60 17.59 -3.44
N ALA A 745 -48.69 18.34 -3.18
CA ALA A 745 -48.85 19.70 -3.67
C ALA A 745 -47.70 20.61 -3.22
N ARG A 746 -47.32 20.53 -1.94
CA ARG A 746 -46.20 21.30 -1.38
C ARG A 746 -44.88 21.04 -2.10
N LEU A 747 -44.57 19.78 -2.41
CA LEU A 747 -43.34 19.42 -3.11
C LEU A 747 -43.39 19.85 -4.58
N ARG A 748 -44.53 19.63 -5.26
CA ARG A 748 -44.74 20.08 -6.64
C ARG A 748 -44.56 21.59 -6.77
N ASP A 749 -45.19 22.37 -5.90
CA ASP A 749 -45.14 23.83 -5.94
C ASP A 749 -43.73 24.36 -5.64
N ARG A 750 -43.00 23.68 -4.74
CA ARG A 750 -41.61 24.04 -4.39
C ARG A 750 -40.62 23.82 -5.52
N PHE A 751 -40.72 22.69 -6.24
CA PHE A 751 -39.75 22.33 -7.29
C PHE A 751 -40.21 22.72 -8.69
N GLY A 752 -41.48 23.13 -8.87
CA GLY A 752 -42.01 23.65 -10.12
C GLY A 752 -41.77 22.71 -11.30
N SER A 753 -41.25 23.24 -12.40
CA SER A 753 -40.95 22.47 -13.62
C SER A 753 -39.89 21.37 -13.42
N ARG A 754 -39.10 21.44 -12.34
CA ARG A 754 -38.10 20.40 -12.02
C ARG A 754 -38.71 19.20 -11.32
N PHE A 755 -39.94 19.29 -10.81
CA PHE A 755 -40.61 18.22 -10.09
C PHE A 755 -40.99 17.07 -11.04
N ARG A 756 -40.57 15.85 -10.71
CA ARG A 756 -40.82 14.64 -11.50
C ARG A 756 -41.69 13.62 -10.77
N GLY A 757 -41.91 13.80 -9.47
CA GLY A 757 -42.70 12.91 -8.65
C GLY A 757 -42.21 12.87 -7.20
N VAL A 758 -42.61 11.84 -6.46
CA VAL A 758 -42.12 11.57 -5.11
C VAL A 758 -41.69 10.12 -4.95
N VAL A 759 -40.80 9.89 -4.00
CA VAL A 759 -40.55 8.58 -3.43
C VAL A 759 -41.40 8.45 -2.16
N VAL A 760 -42.26 7.45 -2.12
CA VAL A 760 -43.08 7.08 -0.96
C VAL A 760 -42.39 5.92 -0.23
N GLN A 761 -42.15 6.08 1.07
CA GLN A 761 -41.50 5.07 1.89
C GLN A 761 -42.09 5.04 3.31
N PRO A 762 -42.02 3.91 4.04
CA PRO A 762 -42.32 3.88 5.47
C PRO A 762 -41.48 4.88 6.27
N MET A 763 -42.07 5.43 7.33
CA MET A 763 -41.32 6.19 8.33
C MET A 763 -40.50 5.23 9.19
N VAL A 764 -39.19 5.49 9.29
CA VAL A 764 -38.29 4.74 10.16
C VAL A 764 -38.37 5.29 11.58
N GLU A 765 -38.20 4.42 12.58
CA GLU A 765 -38.06 4.81 13.98
C GLU A 765 -36.93 5.83 14.18
N GLN A 766 -37.06 6.65 15.24
CA GLN A 766 -36.01 7.58 15.58
C GLN A 766 -34.76 6.81 16.04
N GLY A 767 -33.60 7.23 15.53
CA GLY A 767 -32.32 6.66 15.89
C GLY A 767 -31.21 7.69 15.67
N ARG A 768 -29.97 7.28 15.90
CA ARG A 768 -28.81 8.13 15.62
C ARG A 768 -28.50 8.11 14.13
N GLU A 769 -28.37 9.29 13.54
CA GLU A 769 -27.92 9.44 12.15
C GLU A 769 -26.40 9.26 12.06
N LEU A 770 -25.99 8.27 11.29
CA LEU A 770 -24.61 7.95 10.91
C LEU A 770 -24.43 8.12 9.40
N LEU A 771 -23.19 8.16 8.95
CA LEU A 771 -22.80 8.20 7.55
C LEU A 771 -21.97 6.96 7.25
N VAL A 772 -22.33 6.25 6.18
CA VAL A 772 -21.43 5.30 5.50
C VAL A 772 -21.30 5.74 4.05
N GLY A 773 -20.08 5.82 3.53
CA GLY A 773 -19.86 6.22 2.15
C GLY A 773 -18.67 5.53 1.50
N VAL A 774 -18.63 5.63 0.17
CA VAL A 774 -17.52 5.21 -0.67
C VAL A 774 -17.02 6.42 -1.43
N LEU A 775 -15.71 6.62 -1.43
CA LEU A 775 -15.03 7.56 -2.30
C LEU A 775 -13.96 6.81 -3.07
N SER A 776 -14.08 6.76 -4.39
CA SER A 776 -13.05 6.19 -5.25
C SER A 776 -12.05 7.26 -5.63
N GLU A 777 -10.81 7.09 -5.17
CA GLU A 777 -9.69 7.98 -5.46
C GLU A 777 -8.87 7.41 -6.62
N PRO A 778 -8.53 8.19 -7.67
CA PRO A 778 -7.84 7.67 -8.86
C PRO A 778 -6.56 6.90 -8.57
N SER A 779 -5.81 7.31 -7.53
CA SER A 779 -4.59 6.63 -7.14
C SER A 779 -4.85 5.44 -6.20
N PHE A 780 -5.83 5.51 -5.29
CA PHE A 780 -5.97 4.56 -4.18
C PHE A 780 -7.09 3.52 -4.37
N GLY A 781 -7.97 3.74 -5.34
CA GLY A 781 -9.20 2.98 -5.49
C GLY A 781 -10.24 3.35 -4.42
N PRO A 782 -11.17 2.44 -4.12
CA PRO A 782 -12.28 2.74 -3.23
C PRO A 782 -11.87 2.84 -1.76
N ILE A 783 -12.36 3.87 -1.09
CA ILE A 783 -12.19 4.13 0.34
C ILE A 783 -13.56 4.14 0.99
N VAL A 784 -13.73 3.34 2.04
CA VAL A 784 -14.94 3.40 2.86
C VAL A 784 -14.77 4.46 3.93
N VAL A 785 -15.79 5.30 4.08
CA VAL A 785 -15.88 6.39 5.06
C VAL A 785 -16.99 6.07 6.04
N PHE A 786 -16.73 6.25 7.33
CA PHE A 786 -17.72 6.13 8.39
C PHE A 786 -17.68 7.34 9.31
N GLY A 787 -18.82 7.82 9.79
CA GLY A 787 -18.87 8.93 10.74
C GLY A 787 -20.27 9.36 11.14
N MET A 788 -20.36 10.55 11.73
CA MET A 788 -21.63 11.16 12.10
C MET A 788 -22.43 11.59 10.86
N GLY A 789 -23.69 11.17 10.79
CA GLY A 789 -24.61 11.44 9.68
C GLY A 789 -25.49 12.67 9.91
N GLY A 790 -26.39 12.90 8.96
CA GLY A 790 -27.37 13.98 9.01
C GLY A 790 -26.93 15.27 8.32
N THR A 791 -27.60 16.37 8.66
CA THR A 791 -27.34 17.69 8.03
C THR A 791 -26.05 18.36 8.51
N ASP A 792 -25.54 17.95 9.67
CA ASP A 792 -24.39 18.59 10.34
C ASP A 792 -23.07 17.82 10.14
N THR A 793 -23.07 16.80 9.28
CA THR A 793 -21.92 15.90 9.03
C THR A 793 -20.64 16.63 8.65
N ASP A 794 -20.72 17.76 7.93
CA ASP A 794 -19.55 18.55 7.54
C ASP A 794 -18.99 19.43 8.66
N LEU A 795 -19.80 19.75 9.68
CA LEU A 795 -19.40 20.60 10.81
C LEU A 795 -18.68 19.80 11.92
N ILE A 796 -19.06 18.54 12.14
CA ILE A 796 -18.56 17.73 13.27
C ILE A 796 -17.20 17.07 12.95
N ALA A 797 -16.88 16.85 11.66
CA ALA A 797 -15.62 16.28 11.16
C ALA A 797 -15.12 15.02 11.92
N ASP A 798 -16.02 14.25 12.56
CA ASP A 798 -15.72 13.00 13.25
C ASP A 798 -15.94 11.84 12.29
N ARG A 799 -14.87 11.43 11.59
CA ARG A 799 -14.91 10.43 10.51
C ARG A 799 -13.69 9.50 10.57
N SER A 800 -13.93 8.22 10.37
CA SER A 800 -12.92 7.21 10.12
C SER A 800 -12.95 6.78 8.64
N ARG A 801 -11.81 6.28 8.16
CA ARG A 801 -11.60 5.87 6.75
C ARG A 801 -10.78 4.60 6.70
N ARG A 802 -11.06 3.72 5.74
CA ARG A 802 -10.29 2.51 5.46
C ARG A 802 -10.31 2.16 3.98
N LEU A 803 -9.24 1.52 3.51
CA LEU A 803 -9.13 0.99 2.15
C LEU A 803 -9.81 -0.38 2.06
N VAL A 804 -10.37 -0.69 0.89
CA VAL A 804 -10.95 -2.01 0.60
C VAL A 804 -9.88 -3.03 0.13
N PRO A 805 -10.02 -4.32 0.46
CA PRO A 805 -11.12 -4.94 1.21
C PRO A 805 -11.05 -4.65 2.72
N LEU A 806 -12.23 -4.63 3.38
CA LEU A 806 -12.32 -4.52 4.84
C LEU A 806 -12.36 -5.89 5.50
N THR A 807 -11.60 -6.06 6.57
CA THR A 807 -11.79 -7.15 7.51
C THR A 807 -12.84 -6.77 8.57
N THR A 808 -13.44 -7.76 9.24
CA THR A 808 -14.35 -7.50 10.38
C THR A 808 -13.69 -6.63 11.45
N ARG A 809 -12.37 -6.77 11.61
CA ARG A 809 -11.58 -5.94 12.54
C ARG A 809 -11.46 -4.50 12.05
N ASP A 810 -11.17 -4.29 10.76
CA ASP A 810 -11.07 -2.93 10.21
C ASP A 810 -12.40 -2.18 10.40
N ALA A 811 -13.54 -2.85 10.17
CA ALA A 811 -14.87 -2.28 10.39
C ALA A 811 -15.13 -1.94 11.86
N ARG A 812 -14.76 -2.82 12.82
CA ARG A 812 -14.85 -2.52 14.26
C ARG A 812 -13.96 -1.35 14.67
N ASP A 813 -12.73 -1.30 14.18
CA ASP A 813 -11.80 -0.21 14.46
C ASP A 813 -12.32 1.12 13.88
N MET A 814 -13.04 1.11 12.75
CA MET A 814 -13.71 2.30 12.23
C MET A 814 -14.74 2.89 13.20
N LEU A 815 -15.45 2.06 13.97
CA LEU A 815 -16.37 2.51 15.02
C LEU A 815 -15.60 3.12 16.19
N HIS A 816 -14.54 2.45 16.66
CA HIS A 816 -13.72 2.92 17.79
C HIS A 816 -12.93 4.19 17.50
N ASP A 817 -12.58 4.43 16.23
CA ASP A 817 -11.86 5.63 15.78
C ASP A 817 -12.71 6.91 15.90
N LEU A 818 -14.03 6.81 16.10
CA LEU A 818 -14.87 7.99 16.32
C LEU A 818 -14.65 8.56 17.73
N ARG A 819 -14.53 9.88 17.84
CA ARG A 819 -14.47 10.56 19.15
C ARG A 819 -15.74 10.34 19.96
N ALA A 820 -16.88 10.18 19.29
CA ALA A 820 -18.16 9.88 19.92
C ALA A 820 -18.33 8.39 20.31
N ALA A 821 -17.40 7.50 19.96
CA ALA A 821 -17.59 6.05 20.06
C ALA A 821 -18.02 5.57 21.45
N SER A 822 -17.41 6.10 22.53
CA SER A 822 -17.71 5.65 23.90
C SER A 822 -19.16 5.92 24.32
N ARG A 823 -19.80 6.96 23.75
CA ARG A 823 -21.19 7.36 24.00
C ARG A 823 -22.19 6.76 23.01
N LEU A 824 -21.73 6.23 21.88
CA LEU A 824 -22.59 5.61 20.87
C LEU A 824 -22.64 4.09 21.00
N PHE A 825 -21.49 3.46 21.25
CA PHE A 825 -21.33 2.00 21.24
C PHE A 825 -20.73 1.45 22.54
N GLY A 826 -20.25 2.33 23.43
CA GLY A 826 -19.51 1.95 24.63
C GLY A 826 -20.34 1.93 25.92
N PRO A 827 -19.71 1.59 27.06
CA PRO A 827 -20.38 1.49 28.37
C PRO A 827 -20.97 2.81 28.88
N GLN A 828 -20.57 3.94 28.29
CA GLN A 828 -21.06 5.28 28.64
C GLN A 828 -22.28 5.69 27.81
N ALA A 829 -22.75 4.84 26.89
CA ALA A 829 -23.96 5.07 26.12
C ALA A 829 -25.20 4.85 27.01
N GLU A 830 -26.11 5.82 27.04
CA GLU A 830 -27.41 5.66 27.72
C GLU A 830 -28.26 4.57 27.03
N GLN A 831 -28.19 4.53 25.70
CA GLN A 831 -28.79 3.50 24.84
C GLN A 831 -27.76 3.15 23.75
N PRO A 832 -27.01 2.04 23.90
CA PRO A 832 -25.98 1.66 22.94
C PRO A 832 -26.62 1.29 21.59
N LEU A 833 -26.02 1.77 20.50
CA LEU A 833 -26.42 1.42 19.15
C LEU A 833 -25.95 0.00 18.80
N ASP A 834 -26.68 -0.67 17.90
CA ASP A 834 -26.30 -1.98 17.36
C ASP A 834 -25.01 -1.90 16.52
N ALA A 835 -23.87 -2.08 17.19
CA ALA A 835 -22.56 -2.03 16.58
C ALA A 835 -22.35 -3.12 15.51
N ASP A 836 -23.00 -4.28 15.66
CA ASP A 836 -22.84 -5.42 14.76
C ASP A 836 -23.56 -5.16 13.44
N ALA A 837 -24.76 -4.58 13.50
CA ALA A 837 -25.49 -4.17 12.31
C ALA A 837 -24.78 -3.04 11.54
N VAL A 838 -24.14 -2.08 12.23
CA VAL A 838 -23.30 -1.06 11.57
C VAL A 838 -22.08 -1.70 10.90
N VAL A 839 -21.42 -2.65 11.57
CA VAL A 839 -20.27 -3.39 11.01
C VAL A 839 -20.66 -4.17 9.76
N ASP A 840 -21.82 -4.83 9.74
CA ASP A 840 -22.32 -5.54 8.55
C ASP A 840 -22.54 -4.59 7.37
N VAL A 841 -23.13 -3.40 7.60
CA VAL A 841 -23.28 -2.36 6.56
C VAL A 841 -21.93 -1.89 6.02
N LEU A 842 -20.94 -1.68 6.89
CA LEU A 842 -19.59 -1.29 6.45
C LEU A 842 -18.94 -2.37 5.57
N LEU A 843 -19.05 -3.64 5.97
CA LEU A 843 -18.48 -4.76 5.23
C LEU A 843 -19.17 -4.97 3.86
N ARG A 844 -20.50 -4.86 3.81
CA ARG A 844 -21.27 -4.97 2.56
C ARG A 844 -21.00 -3.80 1.61
N THR A 845 -20.89 -2.58 2.16
CA THR A 845 -20.53 -1.39 1.37
C THR A 845 -19.11 -1.49 0.82
N ALA A 846 -18.16 -1.99 1.62
CA ALA A 846 -16.79 -2.27 1.16
C ALA A 846 -16.77 -3.31 0.04
N ARG A 847 -17.55 -4.38 0.18
CA ARG A 847 -17.66 -5.43 -0.82
C ARG A 847 -18.28 -4.93 -2.13
N MET A 848 -19.27 -4.05 -2.04
CA MET A 848 -19.85 -3.38 -3.21
C MET A 848 -18.78 -2.58 -3.97
N ALA A 849 -18.04 -1.74 -3.25
CA ALA A 849 -16.97 -0.94 -3.85
C ALA A 849 -15.81 -1.78 -4.41
N GLU A 850 -15.55 -2.95 -3.83
CA GLU A 850 -14.54 -3.89 -4.33
C GLU A 850 -14.96 -4.59 -5.63
N LEU A 851 -16.23 -4.99 -5.74
CA LEU A 851 -16.75 -5.78 -6.86
C LEU A 851 -17.25 -4.93 -8.04
N LEU A 852 -17.49 -3.64 -7.81
CA LEU A 852 -18.00 -2.67 -8.79
C LEU A 852 -17.05 -1.47 -8.89
N PRO A 853 -15.97 -1.57 -9.69
CA PRO A 853 -15.01 -0.48 -9.87
C PRO A 853 -15.65 0.80 -10.44
N GLU A 854 -16.82 0.69 -11.07
CA GLU A 854 -17.59 1.80 -11.62
C GLU A 854 -18.21 2.69 -10.53
N VAL A 855 -18.31 2.21 -9.29
CA VAL A 855 -18.81 3.01 -8.15
C VAL A 855 -17.76 4.06 -7.79
N ALA A 856 -17.93 5.26 -8.33
CA ALA A 856 -17.07 6.40 -8.05
C ALA A 856 -17.35 7.01 -6.67
N GLU A 857 -18.63 7.05 -6.29
CA GLU A 857 -19.09 7.64 -5.05
C GLU A 857 -20.35 6.93 -4.54
N ALA A 858 -20.42 6.66 -3.25
CA ALA A 858 -21.64 6.24 -2.58
C ALA A 858 -21.81 7.02 -1.27
N ASP A 859 -23.03 7.46 -1.00
CA ASP A 859 -23.38 8.24 0.18
C ASP A 859 -24.65 7.66 0.80
N LEU A 860 -24.49 6.86 1.86
CA LEU A 860 -25.57 6.28 2.67
C LEU A 860 -25.80 7.22 3.87
N ASN A 861 -26.51 8.32 3.60
CA ASN A 861 -26.76 9.38 4.58
C ASN A 861 -28.23 9.85 4.57
N PRO A 862 -28.96 9.67 5.68
CA PRO A 862 -28.50 9.05 6.93
C PRO A 862 -28.53 7.52 6.86
N LEU A 863 -27.57 6.87 7.54
CA LEU A 863 -27.73 5.54 8.10
C LEU A 863 -28.32 5.71 9.50
N ILE A 864 -29.59 5.32 9.69
CA ILE A 864 -30.24 5.42 11.01
C ILE A 864 -29.89 4.16 11.79
N ALA A 865 -29.17 4.33 12.90
CA ALA A 865 -28.84 3.26 13.84
C ALA A 865 -29.69 3.39 15.12
N ALA A 866 -30.24 2.27 15.57
CA ALA A 866 -30.98 2.14 16.82
C ALA A 866 -30.38 1.02 17.68
N GLU A 867 -31.00 0.71 18.82
CA GLU A 867 -30.57 -0.38 19.70
C GLU A 867 -30.69 -1.76 19.01
N HIS A 868 -31.64 -1.91 18.08
CA HIS A 868 -31.94 -3.18 17.40
C HIS A 868 -31.88 -3.01 15.88
N GLY A 869 -30.66 -2.83 15.37
CA GLY A 869 -30.37 -2.79 13.94
C GLY A 869 -30.27 -1.39 13.33
N VAL A 870 -30.14 -1.39 12.00
CA VAL A 870 -29.91 -0.18 11.19
C VAL A 870 -30.79 -0.15 9.95
N ARG A 871 -31.08 1.06 9.45
CA ARG A 871 -31.84 1.30 8.23
C ARG A 871 -31.22 2.42 7.40
N ILE A 872 -31.26 2.26 6.08
CA ILE A 872 -30.80 3.27 5.11
C ILE A 872 -32.03 3.89 4.46
N PRO A 873 -32.59 4.98 5.02
CA PRO A 873 -33.71 5.69 4.40
C PRO A 873 -33.34 6.38 3.10
N ASP A 874 -32.12 6.92 2.96
CA ASP A 874 -31.70 7.63 1.75
C ASP A 874 -30.27 7.25 1.39
N ALA A 875 -30.03 7.09 0.09
CA ALA A 875 -28.71 6.83 -0.44
C ALA A 875 -28.56 7.48 -1.83
N ARG A 876 -27.32 7.76 -2.21
CA ARG A 876 -26.97 8.20 -3.56
C ARG A 876 -25.71 7.47 -4.01
N ILE A 877 -25.68 7.07 -5.26
CA ILE A 877 -24.56 6.37 -5.86
C ILE A 877 -24.27 7.03 -7.21
N ARG A 878 -23.01 7.38 -7.43
CA ARG A 878 -22.51 7.93 -8.68
C ARG A 878 -21.59 6.91 -9.32
N LEU A 879 -21.85 6.66 -10.59
CA LEU A 879 -21.03 5.79 -11.42
C LEU A 879 -20.13 6.60 -12.34
N GLU A 880 -18.93 6.07 -12.59
CA GLU A 880 -18.04 6.47 -13.67
C GLU A 880 -17.63 5.22 -14.44
N PRO A 881 -17.32 5.31 -15.75
CA PRO A 881 -16.75 4.19 -16.48
C PRO A 881 -15.44 3.77 -15.81
N GLY A 882 -15.39 2.53 -15.35
CA GLY A 882 -14.22 1.96 -14.69
C GLY A 882 -13.91 0.59 -15.28
N GLU A 883 -12.65 0.35 -15.66
CA GLU A 883 -12.23 -1.00 -15.99
C GLU A 883 -11.86 -1.76 -14.69
N PRO A 884 -12.22 -3.04 -14.57
CA PRO A 884 -11.72 -3.88 -13.50
C PRO A 884 -10.20 -4.06 -13.63
N GLU A 885 -9.43 -3.29 -12.86
CA GLU A 885 -8.00 -3.55 -12.68
C GLU A 885 -7.79 -4.61 -11.59
N ASP A 886 -7.01 -5.66 -11.89
CA ASP A 886 -6.47 -6.55 -10.87
C ASP A 886 -5.19 -5.91 -10.30
N PRO A 887 -5.21 -5.34 -9.08
CA PRO A 887 -4.05 -4.63 -8.54
C PRO A 887 -2.88 -5.57 -8.20
N PHE A 888 -3.10 -6.88 -8.21
CA PHE A 888 -2.08 -7.89 -7.92
C PHE A 888 -1.46 -8.49 -9.18
N ILE A 889 -1.97 -8.15 -10.38
CA ILE A 889 -1.35 -8.63 -11.61
C ILE A 889 0.13 -8.21 -11.66
N ARG A 890 1.01 -9.17 -11.91
CA ARG A 890 2.46 -8.91 -11.96
C ARG A 890 2.76 -8.07 -13.20
N LYS A 891 3.01 -6.78 -12.95
CA LYS A 891 3.41 -5.79 -13.95
C LYS A 891 4.45 -4.82 -13.40
N LEU A 892 5.45 -4.50 -14.21
CA LEU A 892 6.39 -3.41 -14.00
C LEU A 892 5.76 -2.08 -14.43
N ARG A 893 6.32 -0.97 -13.93
CA ARG A 893 5.77 0.38 -14.14
C ARG A 893 6.14 1.00 -15.48
N VAL A 894 7.28 0.59 -16.07
CA VAL A 894 7.75 1.03 -17.40
C VAL A 894 7.38 0.05 -18.47
#